data_AF-A0AA37L0R7-F1
#
_entry.id   AF-A0AA37L0R7-F1
#
_cell.length_a   1.000
_cell.length_b   1.000
_cell.length_c   1.000
_cell.angle_alpha   90.00
_cell.angle_beta   90.00
_cell.angle_gamma   90.00
#
_symmetry.space_group_name_H-M   'P 1'
#
loop_
_entity.id
_entity.type
_entity.pdbx_description
1 polymer ?
#
loop_
_entity_poly.entity_id
_entity_poly.type
_entity_poly.pdbx_seq_one_letter_code
_entity_poly.pdbx_strand_id
1 'polypeptide(L)'
;MSRPSIQRLAQLRGASVRRASTRLVCPRYQTISAASPTPRQETRYPTLATFTGLQSRRLFSSTARRLNEAEDEEDTGSYSEADHEHAVISTFDLFSIGIGPSSSHTVGPMRAGNIFVADLAEANLLHKVNKIRVSIYGSLALTGEGHMTPSALLLGLESADVETVDTAYVPERFTEIKNSKKLFLGQGLPDGKGKEVAFDYERDFVWEWGRKLPMHSNGMRFTVFDEDGYVLATNDMFSVGGGFVVNGALSINPDATPSSSSSVTQLESPDGSAESPRYPFRDATSLLALCRKHNLTIAQLVYENEKSHGYTDEEIYHKLFKIWQVMDTSILESVQAPLDTKLPGSLKLHRRAPALYRRLTRGLYSTAGHTSPNPLDNGTSDKASLPGATSGSGATSGALSKSKGQGLSIGRRQPPRILGSLDHPITPSPSRRTTFPTMDYLTVYAIAVNETNAAGGRIVTAPTNGAAGIIPAVLKYTIEFISDDPERDIPTFLLTAAAIGMLYKRGATISAAEGGCMAEVGVACSMAAGAFAACMGASPEAIEQAAEIGIEHNLGLTCDPIGGLVQAPCIERNALGAIKAISSANLALSSETGTQKVRLDDAIRAMRLTAKGMRNEFKETSLSGLATSVPFNIPVSVPDC
;
A
#
# COMPACT_ATOMS: atom_id res chain seq x y z
N MET A 1 -40.26 -16.69 23.68
CA MET A 1 -40.33 -15.27 23.27
C MET A 1 -39.78 -15.16 21.86
N SER A 2 -40.51 -14.45 21.01
CA SER A 2 -40.67 -14.73 19.58
C SER A 2 -39.64 -14.06 18.67
N ARG A 3 -39.26 -14.77 17.59
CA ARG A 3 -38.56 -14.25 16.41
C ARG A 3 -39.51 -13.42 15.52
N PRO A 4 -39.09 -12.31 14.89
CA PRO A 4 -39.87 -11.68 13.84
C PRO A 4 -39.39 -12.08 12.43
N SER A 5 -40.26 -12.81 11.74
CA SER A 5 -40.80 -12.57 10.38
C SER A 5 -39.90 -12.04 9.25
N ILE A 6 -39.51 -12.93 8.33
CA ILE A 6 -39.27 -12.64 6.90
C ILE A 6 -40.35 -13.37 6.09
N GLN A 7 -41.40 -12.66 5.71
CA GLN A 7 -42.37 -13.08 4.70
C GLN A 7 -42.79 -11.83 3.93
N ARG A 8 -42.17 -11.62 2.76
CA ARG A 8 -42.70 -10.88 1.60
C ARG A 8 -41.63 -10.85 0.51
N LEU A 9 -41.69 -11.81 -0.41
CA LEU A 9 -41.34 -11.69 -1.84
C LEU A 9 -41.43 -13.06 -2.53
N ALA A 10 -42.54 -13.77 -2.31
CA ALA A 10 -42.92 -14.93 -3.10
C ALA A 10 -44.28 -14.64 -3.75
N GLN A 11 -44.29 -13.77 -4.74
CA GLN A 11 -45.40 -13.62 -5.69
C GLN A 11 -44.90 -12.79 -6.87
N LEU A 12 -44.57 -13.48 -7.96
CA LEU A 12 -44.69 -13.10 -9.38
C LEU A 12 -43.81 -14.06 -10.22
N ARG A 13 -44.15 -15.35 -10.20
CA ARG A 13 -43.85 -16.28 -11.30
C ARG A 13 -45.14 -16.49 -12.07
N GLY A 14 -45.17 -16.09 -13.34
CA GLY A 14 -46.32 -16.35 -14.20
C GLY A 14 -46.37 -15.54 -15.49
N ALA A 15 -45.37 -15.66 -16.38
CA ALA A 15 -45.56 -15.44 -17.81
C ALA A 15 -44.48 -16.16 -18.62
N SER A 16 -44.90 -17.17 -19.37
CA SER A 16 -44.12 -17.89 -20.37
C SER A 16 -44.12 -17.11 -21.69
N VAL A 17 -43.18 -17.47 -22.58
CA VAL A 17 -43.17 -17.27 -24.05
C VAL A 17 -42.44 -16.02 -24.58
N ARG A 18 -41.17 -16.18 -25.01
CA ARG A 18 -40.72 -16.37 -26.42
C ARG A 18 -39.21 -16.18 -26.55
N ARG A 19 -38.52 -17.22 -27.06
CA ARG A 19 -37.15 -17.14 -27.58
C ARG A 19 -37.10 -16.16 -28.75
N ALA A 20 -36.25 -15.14 -28.66
CA ALA A 20 -35.77 -14.39 -29.81
C ALA A 20 -34.28 -14.70 -29.98
N SER A 21 -33.99 -15.50 -31.00
CA SER A 21 -32.65 -15.75 -31.52
C SER A 21 -32.29 -14.58 -32.43
N THR A 22 -31.32 -13.76 -32.02
CA THR A 22 -30.77 -12.71 -32.88
C THR A 22 -29.30 -13.04 -33.15
N ARG A 23 -29.09 -13.65 -34.31
CA ARG A 23 -27.78 -13.88 -34.93
C ARG A 23 -27.08 -12.52 -35.10
N LEU A 24 -25.94 -12.34 -34.44
CA LEU A 24 -24.94 -11.36 -34.85
C LEU A 24 -23.93 -12.05 -35.77
N VAL A 25 -23.84 -11.50 -36.97
CA VAL A 25 -23.05 -11.98 -38.11
C VAL A 25 -21.58 -11.62 -37.88
N CYS A 26 -20.71 -12.62 -37.73
CA CYS A 26 -19.26 -12.46 -37.90
C CYS A 26 -18.93 -12.40 -39.41
N PRO A 27 -18.09 -11.47 -39.87
CA PRO A 27 -17.50 -11.60 -41.20
C PRO A 27 -16.39 -12.68 -41.16
N ARG A 28 -16.61 -13.75 -41.94
CA ARG A 28 -15.63 -14.77 -42.30
C ARG A 28 -14.44 -14.13 -43.03
N TYR A 29 -13.23 -14.30 -42.53
CA TYR A 29 -12.04 -14.34 -43.38
C TYR A 29 -11.74 -15.80 -43.72
N GLN A 30 -11.73 -16.09 -45.01
CA GLN A 30 -11.50 -17.43 -45.56
C GLN A 30 -10.02 -17.82 -45.44
N THR A 31 -9.82 -19.02 -44.92
CA THR A 31 -8.62 -19.84 -45.06
C THR A 31 -8.41 -20.25 -46.53
N ILE A 32 -7.21 -20.04 -47.06
CA ILE A 32 -6.72 -20.75 -48.25
C ILE A 32 -5.60 -21.69 -47.80
N SER A 33 -5.77 -22.97 -48.14
CA SER A 33 -4.85 -24.07 -47.85
C SER A 33 -3.86 -24.30 -49.01
N ALA A 34 -2.61 -24.52 -48.62
CA ALA A 34 -1.56 -25.36 -49.19
C ALA A 34 -1.41 -25.55 -50.72
N ALA A 35 -0.23 -25.16 -51.22
CA ALA A 35 0.49 -25.89 -52.26
C ALA A 35 2.01 -25.81 -51.97
N SER A 36 2.70 -26.93 -52.13
CA SER A 36 4.16 -27.13 -52.02
C SER A 36 4.62 -27.98 -53.23
N PRO A 37 5.91 -28.29 -53.47
CA PRO A 37 7.17 -27.56 -53.25
C PRO A 37 8.08 -27.53 -54.52
N THR A 38 9.28 -26.89 -54.45
CA THR A 38 10.61 -27.19 -55.08
C THR A 38 11.41 -25.89 -55.36
N PRO A 39 12.76 -25.90 -55.56
CA PRO A 39 13.78 -26.18 -54.55
C PRO A 39 14.95 -25.14 -54.50
N ARG A 40 15.75 -25.24 -53.42
CA ARG A 40 17.20 -24.89 -53.27
C ARG A 40 17.70 -23.48 -53.58
N GLN A 41 18.27 -22.83 -52.54
CA GLN A 41 19.67 -22.39 -52.57
C GLN A 41 20.25 -22.25 -51.15
N GLU A 42 21.47 -22.75 -50.99
CA GLU A 42 22.26 -22.92 -49.77
C GLU A 42 22.98 -21.63 -49.37
N THR A 43 23.07 -21.34 -48.08
CA THR A 43 24.19 -20.60 -47.49
C THR A 43 24.59 -21.17 -46.13
N ARG A 44 25.89 -21.17 -45.89
CA ARG A 44 26.67 -22.07 -45.04
C ARG A 44 26.81 -21.57 -43.60
N TYR A 45 26.79 -22.51 -42.64
CA TYR A 45 27.47 -22.40 -41.34
C TYR A 45 28.88 -23.00 -41.44
N PRO A 46 29.85 -22.58 -40.61
CA PRO A 46 31.01 -23.39 -40.31
C PRO A 46 30.91 -24.01 -38.90
N THR A 47 31.25 -25.29 -38.84
CA THR A 47 31.57 -26.07 -37.62
C THR A 47 32.88 -26.79 -37.87
N LEU A 48 33.78 -26.83 -36.88
CA LEU A 48 34.87 -27.79 -36.60
C LEU A 48 35.89 -27.07 -35.68
N ALA A 49 36.50 -27.65 -34.66
CA ALA A 49 36.73 -29.06 -34.33
C ALA A 49 36.97 -29.27 -32.82
N THR A 50 36.73 -30.50 -32.40
CA THR A 50 37.15 -31.17 -31.17
C THR A 50 38.66 -31.42 -31.14
N PHE A 51 39.29 -31.29 -29.96
CA PHE A 51 40.52 -32.02 -29.63
C PHE A 51 40.54 -32.37 -28.12
N THR A 52 40.71 -33.66 -27.85
CA THR A 52 40.90 -34.31 -26.56
C THR A 52 42.36 -34.29 -26.13
N GLY A 53 42.67 -34.19 -24.83
CA GLY A 53 43.96 -34.67 -24.30
C GLY A 53 44.44 -34.08 -22.96
N LEU A 54 44.29 -34.90 -21.91
CA LEU A 54 45.27 -35.20 -20.84
C LEU A 54 45.67 -34.13 -19.78
N GLN A 55 45.21 -34.44 -18.55
CA GLN A 55 45.94 -34.51 -17.27
C GLN A 55 47.30 -33.80 -17.13
N SER A 56 47.43 -32.94 -16.10
CA SER A 56 48.46 -33.12 -15.06
C SER A 56 48.19 -32.26 -13.81
N ARG A 57 48.43 -32.87 -12.66
CA ARG A 57 48.44 -32.32 -11.29
C ARG A 57 49.67 -31.43 -11.03
N ARG A 58 49.52 -30.51 -10.04
CA ARG A 58 50.45 -30.06 -8.95
C ARG A 58 50.36 -28.53 -8.82
N LEU A 59 49.83 -27.96 -7.73
CA LEU A 59 50.34 -27.80 -6.35
C LEU A 59 51.60 -26.92 -6.21
N PHE A 60 51.51 -26.03 -5.21
CA PHE A 60 52.47 -25.09 -4.61
C PHE A 60 52.61 -23.73 -5.31
N SER A 61 52.87 -22.61 -4.63
CA SER A 61 52.75 -22.12 -3.25
C SER A 61 53.35 -20.71 -3.28
N SER A 62 52.76 -19.77 -2.54
CA SER A 62 53.36 -18.59 -1.89
C SER A 62 54.60 -17.93 -2.52
N THR A 63 54.48 -16.65 -2.87
CA THR A 63 55.41 -15.61 -2.35
C THR A 63 54.76 -14.23 -2.38
N ALA A 64 54.87 -13.56 -1.23
CA ALA A 64 54.37 -12.24 -0.95
C ALA A 64 55.10 -11.14 -1.72
N ARG A 65 54.37 -10.07 -2.07
CA ARG A 65 54.96 -8.74 -2.22
C ARG A 65 53.98 -7.70 -1.68
N ARG A 66 54.36 -7.12 -0.55
CA ARG A 66 53.71 -5.96 0.08
C ARG A 66 53.87 -4.73 -0.81
N LEU A 67 52.78 -4.02 -1.07
CA LEU A 67 52.77 -2.57 -1.20
C LEU A 67 51.52 -2.08 -0.45
N ASN A 68 51.76 -1.21 0.52
CA ASN A 68 50.75 -0.51 1.32
C ASN A 68 50.12 0.57 0.45
N GLU A 69 48.79 0.62 0.40
CA GLU A 69 48.03 1.82 0.07
C GLU A 69 46.67 1.78 0.81
N ALA A 70 46.41 2.88 1.50
CA ALA A 70 45.27 3.37 2.26
C ALA A 70 44.02 2.49 2.50
N GLU A 71 43.62 2.46 3.77
CA GLU A 71 42.37 1.94 4.32
C GLU A 71 41.15 2.73 3.81
N ASP A 72 40.29 2.06 3.05
CA ASP A 72 38.85 2.32 3.00
C ASP A 72 38.17 1.07 3.58
N GLU A 73 37.84 1.11 4.87
CA GLU A 73 36.99 0.09 5.51
C GLU A 73 35.54 0.27 5.02
N GLU A 74 35.20 -0.36 3.89
CA GLU A 74 33.82 -0.72 3.62
C GLU A 74 33.44 -1.88 4.55
N ASP A 75 32.75 -1.53 5.64
CA ASP A 75 32.03 -2.46 6.53
C ASP A 75 30.91 -3.16 5.73
N THR A 76 31.32 -4.16 4.96
CA THR A 76 30.43 -5.10 4.30
C THR A 76 30.03 -6.16 5.32
N GLY A 77 29.06 -5.81 6.16
CA GLY A 77 28.38 -6.77 7.03
C GLY A 77 27.95 -7.99 6.20
N SER A 78 28.66 -9.10 6.39
CA SER A 78 28.37 -10.36 5.73
C SER A 78 27.12 -10.95 6.37
N TYR A 79 25.96 -10.61 5.80
CA TYR A 79 24.71 -11.28 6.14
C TYR A 79 24.86 -12.79 5.87
N SER A 80 24.91 -13.57 6.93
CA SER A 80 25.01 -15.02 6.84
C SER A 80 23.66 -15.60 6.45
N GLU A 81 23.63 -16.68 5.65
CA GLU A 81 22.39 -17.40 5.30
C GLU A 81 21.65 -18.00 6.52
N ALA A 82 22.23 -17.89 7.73
CA ALA A 82 21.72 -18.49 8.96
C ALA A 82 20.74 -17.60 9.75
N ASP A 83 20.57 -16.32 9.40
CA ASP A 83 19.68 -15.39 10.14
C ASP A 83 18.19 -15.51 9.74
N HIS A 84 17.82 -16.53 8.95
CA HIS A 84 16.43 -16.88 8.65
C HIS A 84 15.87 -17.89 9.66
N GLU A 85 16.02 -17.62 10.97
CA GLU A 85 15.18 -18.30 11.94
C GLU A 85 13.73 -17.88 11.64
N HIS A 86 12.91 -18.86 11.29
CA HIS A 86 11.62 -18.66 10.65
C HIS A 86 10.72 -17.90 11.62
N ALA A 87 10.62 -16.57 11.47
CA ALA A 87 9.51 -15.84 12.04
C ALA A 87 8.24 -16.48 11.47
N VAL A 88 7.60 -17.31 12.29
CA VAL A 88 6.26 -17.80 12.05
C VAL A 88 5.41 -16.54 12.02
N ILE A 89 4.80 -16.27 10.87
CA ILE A 89 4.03 -15.05 10.62
C ILE A 89 2.60 -15.52 10.46
N SER A 90 1.72 -15.03 11.32
CA SER A 90 0.28 -15.19 11.17
C SER A 90 -0.22 -14.28 10.04
N THR A 91 -1.35 -14.66 9.45
CA THR A 91 -2.18 -13.80 8.60
C THR A 91 -2.46 -12.45 9.26
N PHE A 92 -2.69 -12.45 10.57
CA PHE A 92 -3.05 -11.25 11.34
C PHE A 92 -1.87 -10.33 11.63
N ASP A 93 -0.63 -10.85 11.55
CA ASP A 93 0.59 -10.05 11.60
C ASP A 93 0.80 -9.29 10.29
N LEU A 94 0.46 -9.92 9.17
CA LEU A 94 0.59 -9.30 7.85
C LEU A 94 -0.49 -8.24 7.60
N PHE A 95 -1.73 -8.56 8.00
CA PHE A 95 -2.90 -7.68 7.92
C PHE A 95 -3.24 -7.10 9.29
N SER A 96 -2.40 -6.18 9.77
CA SER A 96 -2.59 -5.50 11.05
C SER A 96 -3.40 -4.21 10.88
N ILE A 97 -4.32 -3.96 11.82
CA ILE A 97 -5.08 -2.71 11.88
C ILE A 97 -4.18 -1.64 12.50
N GLY A 98 -4.17 -0.45 11.93
CA GLY A 98 -3.37 0.65 12.45
C GLY A 98 -3.83 2.00 11.93
N ILE A 99 -2.95 2.98 12.00
CA ILE A 99 -3.19 4.34 11.53
C ILE A 99 -2.19 4.70 10.43
N GLY A 100 -2.62 5.51 9.47
CA GLY A 100 -1.75 6.09 8.47
C GLY A 100 -0.87 7.23 9.04
N PRO A 101 0.09 7.75 8.25
CA PRO A 101 0.40 7.36 6.88
C PRO A 101 1.43 6.23 6.72
N SER A 102 2.17 5.85 7.78
CA SER A 102 3.31 4.94 7.65
C SER A 102 3.36 3.85 8.72
N SER A 103 3.64 2.62 8.30
CA SER A 103 3.83 1.51 9.23
C SER A 103 5.15 1.63 10.01
N SER A 104 6.22 2.07 9.33
CA SER A 104 7.57 2.26 9.89
C SER A 104 7.69 3.55 10.68
N HIS A 105 7.04 4.64 10.26
CA HIS A 105 7.23 5.97 10.84
C HIS A 105 6.04 6.46 11.67
N THR A 106 4.90 5.75 11.67
CA THR A 106 3.72 6.13 12.47
C THR A 106 3.35 5.01 13.45
N VAL A 107 3.00 3.82 12.93
CA VAL A 107 2.58 2.67 13.76
C VAL A 107 3.71 2.17 14.66
N GLY A 108 4.92 1.96 14.12
CA GLY A 108 6.08 1.53 14.89
C GLY A 108 6.41 2.47 16.06
N PRO A 109 6.60 3.78 15.84
CA PRO A 109 6.83 4.75 16.91
C PRO A 109 5.71 4.83 17.96
N MET A 110 4.44 4.69 17.57
CA MET A 110 3.32 4.61 18.52
C MET A 110 3.42 3.36 19.39
N ARG A 111 3.68 2.19 18.79
CA ARG A 111 3.89 0.94 19.54
C ARG A 111 5.11 1.03 20.46
N ALA A 112 6.20 1.63 20.00
CA ALA A 112 7.41 1.83 20.80
C ALA A 112 7.14 2.69 22.04
N GLY A 113 6.36 3.76 21.90
CA GLY A 113 5.92 4.57 23.04
C GLY A 113 5.11 3.76 24.06
N ASN A 114 4.19 2.91 23.58
CA ASN A 114 3.37 2.06 24.43
C ASN A 114 4.21 1.01 25.18
N ILE A 115 5.10 0.30 24.46
CA ILE A 115 6.05 -0.67 25.03
C ILE A 115 6.92 0.00 26.09
N PHE A 116 7.50 1.16 25.81
CA PHE A 116 8.37 1.86 26.76
C PHE A 116 7.64 2.20 28.07
N VAL A 117 6.38 2.62 27.99
CA VAL A 117 5.59 2.95 29.18
C VAL A 117 5.16 1.71 29.96
N ALA A 118 4.86 0.60 29.26
CA ALA A 118 4.64 -0.69 29.89
C ALA A 118 5.91 -1.16 30.65
N ASP A 119 7.09 -1.08 30.03
CA ASP A 119 8.38 -1.42 30.64
C ASP A 119 8.63 -0.58 31.91
N LEU A 120 8.33 0.73 31.87
CA LEU A 120 8.45 1.62 33.03
C LEU A 120 7.46 1.28 34.16
N ALA A 121 6.25 0.85 33.81
CA ALA A 121 5.24 0.44 34.77
C ALA A 121 5.63 -0.88 35.45
N GLU A 122 6.12 -1.86 34.70
CA GLU A 122 6.62 -3.13 35.20
C GLU A 122 7.84 -2.95 36.11
N ALA A 123 8.77 -2.08 35.71
CA ALA A 123 9.93 -1.69 36.53
C ALA A 123 9.57 -0.83 37.76
N ASN A 124 8.29 -0.51 37.98
CA ASN A 124 7.81 0.39 39.02
C ASN A 124 8.53 1.76 39.03
N LEU A 125 8.93 2.28 37.88
CA LEU A 125 9.60 3.57 37.74
C LEU A 125 8.65 4.70 37.37
N LEU A 126 7.48 4.39 36.78
CA LEU A 126 6.54 5.37 36.23
C LEU A 126 6.16 6.48 37.25
N HIS A 127 5.93 6.12 38.52
CA HIS A 127 5.58 7.07 39.57
C HIS A 127 6.70 8.07 39.92
N LYS A 128 7.97 7.77 39.60
CA LYS A 128 9.13 8.63 39.86
C LYS A 128 9.45 9.58 38.71
N VAL A 129 8.90 9.33 37.51
CA VAL A 129 9.20 10.14 36.32
C VAL A 129 8.61 11.54 36.47
N ASN A 130 9.43 12.58 36.39
CA ASN A 130 8.99 13.97 36.36
C ASN A 130 9.03 14.56 34.96
N LYS A 131 9.96 14.06 34.13
CA LYS A 131 10.22 14.55 32.78
C LYS A 131 10.63 13.43 31.84
N ILE A 132 10.28 13.54 30.56
CA ILE A 132 10.73 12.64 29.49
C ILE A 132 11.41 13.43 28.38
N ARG A 133 12.42 12.84 27.75
CA ARG A 133 13.05 13.28 26.51
C ARG A 133 12.94 12.16 25.48
N VAL A 134 12.57 12.53 24.26
CA VAL A 134 12.47 11.66 23.10
C VAL A 134 13.49 12.12 22.08
N SER A 135 14.36 11.24 21.60
CA SER A 135 15.34 11.54 20.55
C SER A 135 15.12 10.63 19.35
N ILE A 136 15.00 11.20 18.16
CA ILE A 136 14.69 10.50 16.90
C ILE A 136 15.90 10.55 15.98
N TYR A 137 16.30 9.39 15.42
CA TYR A 137 17.55 9.22 14.67
C TYR A 137 17.33 8.78 13.22
N GLY A 138 18.36 8.97 12.39
CA GLY A 138 18.47 8.39 11.05
C GLY A 138 17.30 8.70 10.11
N SER A 139 16.79 7.68 9.42
CA SER A 139 15.70 7.85 8.43
C SER A 139 14.38 8.28 9.06
N LEU A 140 14.14 7.84 10.31
CA LEU A 140 12.98 8.27 11.09
C LEU A 140 13.04 9.77 11.38
N ALA A 141 14.24 10.32 11.61
CA ALA A 141 14.40 11.75 11.78
C ALA A 141 14.10 12.50 10.47
N LEU A 142 14.73 12.06 9.37
CA LEU A 142 14.66 12.72 8.06
C LEU A 142 13.22 12.90 7.52
N THR A 143 12.34 11.93 7.76
CA THR A 143 10.99 11.94 7.18
C THR A 143 9.86 11.94 8.21
N GLY A 144 10.18 11.85 9.51
CA GLY A 144 9.21 11.63 10.57
C GLY A 144 8.14 12.72 10.69
N GLU A 145 8.50 13.98 10.43
CA GLU A 145 7.55 15.10 10.45
C GLU A 145 6.44 14.89 9.39
N GLY A 146 6.82 14.53 8.16
CA GLY A 146 5.87 14.23 7.08
C GLY A 146 5.04 12.98 7.33
N HIS A 147 5.56 12.07 8.15
CA HIS A 147 4.90 10.82 8.56
C HIS A 147 4.11 10.92 9.86
N MET A 148 3.96 12.11 10.45
CA MET A 148 3.24 12.31 11.71
C MET A 148 3.83 11.49 12.88
N THR A 149 5.13 11.19 12.83
CA THR A 149 5.84 10.45 13.88
C THR A 149 5.65 11.06 15.27
N PRO A 150 5.78 12.39 15.46
CA PRO A 150 5.68 12.95 16.81
C PRO A 150 4.30 12.77 17.42
N SER A 151 3.23 13.04 16.67
CA SER A 151 1.86 12.90 17.17
C SER A 151 1.54 11.45 17.51
N ALA A 152 1.98 10.49 16.70
CA ALA A 152 1.73 9.07 16.94
C ALA A 152 2.53 8.53 18.13
N LEU A 153 3.83 8.87 18.22
CA LEU A 153 4.70 8.44 19.31
C LEU A 153 4.22 8.99 20.66
N LEU A 154 3.87 10.28 20.73
CA LEU A 154 3.39 10.88 21.96
C LEU A 154 2.10 10.24 22.45
N LEU A 155 1.18 9.92 21.55
CA LEU A 155 -0.05 9.22 21.90
C LEU A 155 0.21 7.78 22.35
N GLY A 156 1.21 7.13 21.74
CA GLY A 156 1.74 5.84 22.21
C GLY A 156 2.27 5.90 23.64
N LEU A 157 2.97 6.98 24.02
CA LEU A 157 3.41 7.22 25.40
C LEU A 157 2.25 7.47 26.37
N GLU A 158 1.09 7.92 25.88
CA GLU A 158 -0.14 7.95 26.69
C GLU A 158 -0.83 6.57 26.78
N SER A 159 -0.19 5.51 26.27
CA SER A 159 -0.69 4.13 26.17
C SER A 159 -1.97 4.00 25.34
N ALA A 160 -2.16 4.87 24.34
CA ALA A 160 -3.19 4.64 23.34
C ALA A 160 -2.85 3.41 22.48
N ASP A 161 -3.87 2.62 22.18
CA ASP A 161 -3.73 1.45 21.32
C ASP A 161 -3.88 1.86 19.84
N VAL A 162 -2.89 1.44 19.05
CA VAL A 162 -2.84 1.76 17.62
C VAL A 162 -4.02 1.18 16.85
N GLU A 163 -4.65 0.09 17.29
CA GLU A 163 -5.78 -0.52 16.59
C GLU A 163 -7.10 0.21 16.85
N THR A 164 -7.25 0.83 18.01
CA THR A 164 -8.53 1.35 18.52
C THR A 164 -8.59 2.87 18.68
N VAL A 165 -7.45 3.58 18.63
CA VAL A 165 -7.37 5.04 18.78
C VAL A 165 -8.34 5.83 17.86
N ASP A 166 -8.93 6.91 18.35
CA ASP A 166 -9.67 7.82 17.47
C ASP A 166 -8.70 8.64 16.61
N THR A 167 -8.66 8.37 15.31
CA THR A 167 -7.76 9.04 14.37
C THR A 167 -8.07 10.52 14.18
N ALA A 168 -9.31 10.96 14.43
CA ALA A 168 -9.68 12.36 14.38
C ALA A 168 -9.11 13.15 15.57
N TYR A 169 -8.93 12.50 16.71
CA TYR A 169 -8.40 13.11 17.93
C TYR A 169 -6.88 13.28 17.93
N VAL A 170 -6.14 12.48 17.14
CA VAL A 170 -4.66 12.49 17.14
C VAL A 170 -4.07 13.90 16.92
N PRO A 171 -4.49 14.69 15.91
CA PRO A 171 -3.93 16.02 15.68
C PRO A 171 -4.35 17.04 16.76
N GLU A 172 -5.57 16.88 17.31
CA GLU A 172 -6.10 17.73 18.37
C GLU A 172 -5.28 17.53 19.65
N ARG A 173 -5.09 16.28 20.07
CA ARG A 173 -4.27 15.92 21.23
C ARG A 173 -2.83 16.39 21.11
N PHE A 174 -2.24 16.24 19.92
CA PHE A 174 -0.88 16.74 19.69
C PHE A 174 -0.76 18.25 19.90
N THR A 175 -1.79 19.01 19.49
CA THR A 175 -1.87 20.46 19.72
C THR A 175 -2.03 20.80 21.20
N GLU A 176 -2.85 20.03 21.94
CA GLU A 176 -3.01 20.17 23.39
C GLU A 176 -1.71 19.95 24.14
N ILE A 177 -0.95 18.89 23.80
CA ILE A 177 0.36 18.59 24.42
C ILE A 177 1.33 19.75 24.20
N LYS A 178 1.40 20.28 22.97
CA LYS A 178 2.25 21.44 22.64
C LYS A 178 1.89 22.68 23.46
N ASN A 179 0.60 22.97 23.60
CA ASN A 179 0.12 24.18 24.29
C ASN A 179 0.24 24.07 25.81
N SER A 180 -0.11 22.92 26.37
CA SER A 180 -0.09 22.67 27.82
C SER A 180 1.30 22.41 28.38
N LYS A 181 2.25 21.99 27.53
CA LYS A 181 3.59 21.53 27.90
C LYS A 181 3.57 20.38 28.92
N LYS A 182 2.56 19.53 28.81
CA LYS A 182 2.29 18.40 29.69
C LYS A 182 1.97 17.16 28.84
N LEU A 183 2.42 16.00 29.33
CA LEU A 183 2.14 14.69 28.72
C LEU A 183 1.68 13.73 29.81
N PHE A 184 0.67 12.91 29.54
CA PHE A 184 0.18 11.93 30.53
C PHE A 184 0.71 10.54 30.20
N LEU A 185 1.83 10.14 30.78
CA LEU A 185 2.41 8.83 30.53
C LEU A 185 1.50 7.73 31.08
N GLY A 186 1.13 6.75 30.26
CA GLY A 186 0.34 5.61 30.70
C GLY A 186 -1.12 5.90 31.01
N GLN A 187 -1.72 6.93 30.39
CA GLN A 187 -3.13 7.28 30.57
C GLN A 187 -4.08 6.10 30.28
N GLY A 188 -3.75 5.31 29.25
CA GLY A 188 -4.50 4.12 28.83
C GLY A 188 -4.23 2.85 29.63
N LEU A 189 -3.37 2.88 30.65
CA LEU A 189 -3.10 1.68 31.46
C LEU A 189 -4.32 1.29 32.31
N PRO A 190 -4.68 -0.01 32.38
CA PRO A 190 -5.93 -0.48 33.01
C PRO A 190 -6.05 -0.19 34.52
N ASP A 191 -4.92 0.06 35.19
CA ASP A 191 -4.89 0.34 36.64
C ASP A 191 -4.94 1.85 36.98
N GLY A 192 -5.03 2.75 35.99
CA GLY A 192 -4.99 4.20 36.22
C GLY A 192 -3.66 4.70 36.81
N LYS A 193 -2.59 3.89 36.71
CA LYS A 193 -1.24 4.17 37.24
C LYS A 193 -0.45 5.20 36.43
N GLY A 194 -1.06 5.82 35.43
CA GLY A 194 -0.37 6.81 34.62
C GLY A 194 0.01 8.07 35.40
N LYS A 195 0.95 8.84 34.87
CA LYS A 195 1.51 10.02 35.52
C LYS A 195 1.61 11.19 34.54
N GLU A 196 1.11 12.35 34.97
CA GLU A 196 1.36 13.60 34.26
C GLU A 196 2.82 14.04 34.47
N VAL A 197 3.52 14.31 33.37
CA VAL A 197 4.92 14.74 33.35
C VAL A 197 5.08 16.05 32.59
N ALA A 198 6.10 16.82 32.96
CA ALA A 198 6.47 18.01 32.21
C ALA A 198 7.07 17.60 30.85
N PHE A 199 6.53 18.16 29.76
CA PHE A 199 7.00 17.86 28.41
C PHE A 199 6.86 19.10 27.52
N ASP A 200 7.98 19.74 27.20
CA ASP A 200 8.01 20.85 26.25
C ASP A 200 8.48 20.33 24.89
N TYR A 201 7.58 20.27 23.90
CA TYR A 201 7.87 19.69 22.59
C TYR A 201 9.15 20.25 21.95
N GLU A 202 9.34 21.57 21.98
CA GLU A 202 10.48 22.22 21.32
C GLU A 202 11.83 21.90 21.97
N ARG A 203 11.83 21.46 23.23
CA ARG A 203 13.04 21.17 24.01
C ARG A 203 13.27 19.67 24.19
N ASP A 204 12.19 18.94 24.40
CA ASP A 204 12.20 17.58 24.90
C ASP A 204 11.94 16.54 23.78
N PHE A 205 11.47 16.97 22.61
CA PHE A 205 11.45 16.17 21.38
C PHE A 205 12.60 16.60 20.46
N VAL A 206 13.65 15.77 20.38
CA VAL A 206 14.91 16.10 19.71
C VAL A 206 15.07 15.31 18.42
N TRP A 207 15.29 16.02 17.32
CA TRP A 207 15.64 15.43 16.03
C TRP A 207 17.16 15.35 15.86
N GLU A 208 17.69 14.13 15.74
CA GLU A 208 19.12 13.84 15.61
C GLU A 208 19.47 13.52 14.15
N TRP A 209 19.37 14.53 13.28
CA TRP A 209 19.49 14.40 11.81
C TRP A 209 20.83 13.80 11.33
N GLY A 210 21.93 14.09 12.04
CA GLY A 210 23.27 13.67 11.67
C GLY A 210 23.73 12.36 12.32
N ARG A 211 22.89 11.72 13.13
CA ARG A 211 23.25 10.52 13.90
C ARG A 211 22.35 9.35 13.57
N LYS A 212 22.92 8.15 13.64
CA LYS A 212 22.20 6.89 13.50
C LYS A 212 22.52 6.02 14.69
N LEU A 213 21.53 5.24 15.12
CA LEU A 213 21.76 4.19 16.10
C LEU A 213 22.29 2.93 15.38
N PRO A 214 23.07 2.06 16.05
CA PRO A 214 23.84 1.00 15.38
C PRO A 214 22.99 -0.10 14.70
N MET A 215 21.83 -0.44 15.26
CA MET A 215 21.07 -1.61 14.79
C MET A 215 20.24 -1.34 13.53
N HIS A 216 19.56 -0.20 13.46
CA HIS A 216 18.67 0.12 12.35
C HIS A 216 18.52 1.63 12.17
N SER A 217 18.27 2.08 10.93
CA SER A 217 18.22 3.49 10.59
C SER A 217 17.00 4.23 11.17
N ASN A 218 15.90 3.52 11.44
CA ASN A 218 14.72 4.05 12.12
C ASN A 218 14.85 3.90 13.65
N GLY A 219 15.78 4.64 14.24
CA GLY A 219 16.06 4.58 15.68
C GLY A 219 15.34 5.65 16.48
N MET A 220 14.92 5.32 17.69
CA MET A 220 14.39 6.25 18.68
C MET A 220 14.96 5.93 20.07
N ARG A 221 15.25 6.96 20.86
CA ARG A 221 15.72 6.83 22.25
C ARG A 221 14.77 7.54 23.18
N PHE A 222 14.31 6.83 24.20
CA PHE A 222 13.55 7.40 25.29
C PHE A 222 14.47 7.59 26.50
N THR A 223 14.33 8.71 27.20
CA THR A 223 15.06 8.99 28.44
C THR A 223 14.12 9.65 29.43
N VAL A 224 13.98 9.07 30.63
CA VAL A 224 13.14 9.61 31.69
C VAL A 224 13.98 10.11 32.86
N PHE A 225 13.52 11.18 33.50
CA PHE A 225 14.22 11.87 34.59
C PHE A 225 13.32 12.01 35.81
N ASP A 226 13.93 12.04 37.00
CA ASP A 226 13.24 12.32 38.27
C ASP A 226 13.06 13.83 38.54
N GLU A 227 12.59 14.16 39.73
CA GLU A 227 12.36 15.55 40.17
C GLU A 227 13.66 16.36 40.28
N ASP A 228 14.78 15.71 40.63
CA ASP A 228 16.09 16.33 40.76
C ASP A 228 16.83 16.45 39.41
N GLY A 229 16.31 15.80 38.36
CA GLY A 229 16.84 15.82 37.01
C GLY A 229 17.84 14.70 36.70
N TYR A 230 17.97 13.69 37.55
CA TYR A 230 18.77 12.50 37.28
C TYR A 230 18.04 11.56 36.33
N VAL A 231 18.82 10.86 35.50
CA VAL A 231 18.28 9.87 34.56
C VAL A 231 17.83 8.63 35.33
N LEU A 232 16.55 8.29 35.23
CA LEU A 232 15.99 7.08 35.83
C LEU A 232 16.17 5.85 34.93
N ALA A 233 15.88 6.01 33.64
CA ALA A 233 15.98 4.94 32.67
C ALA A 233 16.15 5.48 31.24
N THR A 234 16.78 4.67 30.40
CA THR A 234 16.86 4.90 28.96
C THR A 234 16.61 3.61 28.19
N ASN A 235 15.94 3.73 27.03
CA ASN A 235 15.75 2.61 26.12
C ASN A 235 15.88 3.07 24.67
N ASP A 236 16.63 2.29 23.87
CA ASP A 236 16.74 2.43 22.44
C ASP A 236 15.78 1.46 21.76
N MET A 237 14.97 1.98 20.84
CA MET A 237 14.00 1.20 20.09
C MET A 237 14.12 1.46 18.61
N PHE A 238 13.76 0.46 17.82
CA PHE A 238 13.94 0.45 16.37
C PHE A 238 12.66 0.02 15.68
N SER A 239 12.20 0.82 14.71
CA SER A 239 11.06 0.46 13.87
C SER A 239 11.53 -0.20 12.57
N VAL A 240 11.36 -1.52 12.46
CA VAL A 240 11.98 -2.36 11.40
C VAL A 240 11.05 -2.62 10.20
N GLY A 241 9.93 -1.90 10.11
CA GLY A 241 8.96 -2.00 9.01
C GLY A 241 7.75 -2.87 9.35
N GLY A 242 6.61 -2.69 8.66
CA GLY A 242 5.36 -3.41 8.94
C GLY A 242 4.71 -3.10 10.30
N GLY A 243 5.20 -2.08 11.01
CA GLY A 243 4.74 -1.76 12.38
C GLY A 243 5.43 -2.57 13.48
N PHE A 244 6.46 -3.37 13.17
CA PHE A 244 7.23 -4.11 14.17
C PHE A 244 8.27 -3.22 14.84
N VAL A 245 8.43 -3.42 16.16
CA VAL A 245 9.41 -2.70 16.99
C VAL A 245 10.36 -3.70 17.63
N VAL A 246 11.65 -3.40 17.56
CA VAL A 246 12.69 -4.13 18.30
C VAL A 246 13.22 -3.18 19.38
N ASN A 247 13.32 -3.65 20.62
CA ASN A 247 13.89 -2.87 21.73
C ASN A 247 15.29 -3.37 22.10
N GLY A 248 16.10 -2.46 22.64
CA GLY A 248 17.22 -2.83 23.50
C GLY A 248 16.75 -3.19 24.91
N ALA A 249 17.68 -3.62 25.76
CA ALA A 249 17.40 -3.82 27.18
C ALA A 249 17.23 -2.45 27.88
N LEU A 250 16.13 -2.28 28.63
CA LEU A 250 15.89 -1.09 29.45
C LEU A 250 17.05 -0.90 30.42
N SER A 251 17.80 0.19 30.25
CA SER A 251 18.97 0.48 31.08
C SER A 251 18.56 1.37 32.24
N ILE A 252 18.58 0.81 33.45
CA ILE A 252 18.29 1.49 34.72
C ILE A 252 19.64 1.91 35.32
N ASN A 253 19.90 3.23 35.37
CA ASN A 253 21.20 3.88 35.63
C ASN A 253 22.30 3.64 34.55
N PRO A 254 23.00 4.70 34.08
CA PRO A 254 23.95 4.62 32.97
C PRO A 254 25.31 3.97 33.29
N ASP A 255 25.61 3.63 34.55
CA ASP A 255 26.87 2.97 34.95
C ASP A 255 26.84 1.44 34.83
N ALA A 256 25.69 0.85 34.43
CA ALA A 256 25.60 -0.57 34.13
C ALA A 256 25.89 -0.81 32.64
N THR A 257 26.94 -1.57 32.35
CA THR A 257 27.23 -2.08 31.00
C THR A 257 26.01 -2.77 30.39
N PRO A 258 25.68 -2.52 29.11
CA PRO A 258 24.52 -3.11 28.46
C PRO A 258 24.67 -4.63 28.42
N SER A 259 23.85 -5.36 29.17
CA SER A 259 23.67 -6.80 28.98
C SER A 259 22.86 -7.01 27.70
N SER A 260 23.51 -7.61 26.69
CA SER A 260 22.91 -7.96 25.41
C SER A 260 21.87 -9.07 25.58
N SER A 261 20.64 -8.70 25.89
CA SER A 261 19.46 -9.55 25.68
C SER A 261 18.51 -8.82 24.76
N SER A 262 18.63 -9.10 23.46
CA SER A 262 17.69 -8.64 22.44
C SER A 262 16.38 -9.41 22.60
N SER A 263 15.33 -8.78 23.13
CA SER A 263 13.98 -9.32 23.10
C SER A 263 13.23 -8.73 21.91
N VAL A 264 12.62 -9.58 21.08
CA VAL A 264 11.59 -9.09 20.15
C VAL A 264 10.30 -9.06 20.94
N THR A 265 9.86 -7.87 21.35
CA THR A 265 8.60 -7.73 22.08
C THR A 265 7.47 -7.73 21.06
N GLN A 266 6.91 -8.90 20.78
CA GLN A 266 5.58 -9.01 20.17
C GLN A 266 4.55 -8.59 21.24
N LEU A 267 3.50 -7.86 20.87
CA LEU A 267 2.32 -7.79 21.72
C LEU A 267 1.84 -9.23 21.91
N GLU A 268 1.90 -9.72 23.15
CA GLU A 268 1.64 -11.11 23.49
C GLU A 268 0.24 -11.52 22.98
N SER A 269 0.23 -12.58 22.17
CA SER A 269 -0.95 -13.43 22.04
C SER A 269 -1.12 -14.16 23.38
N PRO A 270 -2.34 -14.37 23.90
CA PRO A 270 -2.51 -15.14 25.13
C PRO A 270 -2.09 -16.58 24.87
N ASP A 271 -1.28 -17.11 25.80
CA ASP A 271 -0.75 -18.48 25.93
C ASP A 271 0.56 -18.83 25.20
N GLY A 272 1.45 -19.43 26.00
CA GLY A 272 2.85 -19.65 25.71
C GLY A 272 3.16 -20.89 24.86
N SER A 273 4.43 -20.91 24.41
CA SER A 273 5.07 -21.84 23.48
C SER A 273 4.66 -21.66 22.01
N ALA A 274 5.57 -21.08 21.21
CA ALA A 274 5.43 -21.02 19.76
C ALA A 274 5.54 -22.43 19.17
N GLU A 275 4.44 -23.17 19.19
CA GLU A 275 4.31 -24.46 18.52
C GLU A 275 4.40 -24.23 17.01
N SER A 276 5.24 -25.00 16.32
CA SER A 276 5.41 -24.85 14.87
C SER A 276 4.06 -25.05 14.16
N PRO A 277 3.70 -24.25 13.14
CA PRO A 277 2.42 -24.38 12.48
C PRO A 277 2.26 -25.78 11.87
N ARG A 278 1.03 -26.30 11.84
CA ARG A 278 0.72 -27.66 11.38
C ARG A 278 1.27 -28.00 9.99
N TYR A 279 1.22 -27.05 9.06
CA TYR A 279 1.71 -27.16 7.69
C TYR A 279 2.74 -26.06 7.40
N PRO A 280 3.97 -26.18 7.90
CA PRO A 280 5.00 -25.17 7.70
C PRO A 280 5.49 -25.20 6.24
N PHE A 281 5.49 -24.04 5.58
CA PHE A 281 6.05 -23.87 4.23
C PHE A 281 7.07 -22.73 4.20
N ARG A 282 8.15 -22.95 3.46
CA ARG A 282 9.28 -22.00 3.35
C ARG A 282 9.29 -21.28 2.01
N ASP A 283 8.95 -22.01 0.95
CA ASP A 283 9.00 -21.57 -0.44
C ASP A 283 7.73 -22.02 -1.18
N ALA A 284 7.46 -21.44 -2.36
CA ALA A 284 6.27 -21.73 -3.15
C ALA A 284 6.21 -23.21 -3.54
N THR A 285 7.38 -23.80 -3.84
CA THR A 285 7.51 -25.24 -4.10
C THR A 285 6.99 -26.09 -2.95
N SER A 286 7.40 -25.80 -1.70
CA SER A 286 6.94 -26.51 -0.51
C SER A 286 5.45 -26.29 -0.23
N LEU A 287 4.93 -25.08 -0.48
CA LEU A 287 3.51 -24.76 -0.35
C LEU A 287 2.66 -25.62 -1.30
N LEU A 288 3.01 -25.68 -2.59
CA LEU A 288 2.31 -26.52 -3.56
C LEU A 288 2.37 -28.00 -3.21
N ALA A 289 3.52 -28.48 -2.75
CA ALA A 289 3.69 -29.87 -2.34
C ALA A 289 2.76 -30.25 -1.19
N LEU A 290 2.57 -29.35 -0.21
CA LEU A 290 1.65 -29.55 0.90
C LEU A 290 0.18 -29.51 0.44
N CYS A 291 -0.20 -28.56 -0.41
CA CYS A 291 -1.55 -28.51 -1.00
C CYS A 291 -1.91 -29.83 -1.69
N ARG A 292 -1.00 -30.37 -2.52
CA ARG A 292 -1.20 -31.67 -3.20
C ARG A 292 -1.23 -32.84 -2.22
N LYS A 293 -0.31 -32.87 -1.25
CA LYS A 293 -0.20 -33.97 -0.28
C LYS A 293 -1.44 -34.08 0.61
N HIS A 294 -2.00 -32.95 1.03
CA HIS A 294 -3.13 -32.89 1.96
C HIS A 294 -4.48 -32.66 1.28
N ASN A 295 -4.49 -32.47 -0.04
CA ASN A 295 -5.69 -32.14 -0.83
C ASN A 295 -6.42 -30.90 -0.27
N LEU A 296 -5.66 -29.86 0.02
CA LEU A 296 -6.14 -28.58 0.54
C LEU A 296 -5.83 -27.45 -0.45
N THR A 297 -6.71 -26.45 -0.50
CA THR A 297 -6.38 -25.16 -1.14
C THR A 297 -5.36 -24.39 -0.30
N ILE A 298 -4.74 -23.37 -0.89
CA ILE A 298 -3.80 -22.49 -0.16
C ILE A 298 -4.51 -21.83 1.04
N ALA A 299 -5.73 -21.31 0.85
CA ALA A 299 -6.51 -20.71 1.93
C ALA A 299 -6.82 -21.70 3.06
N GLN A 300 -7.22 -22.93 2.73
CA GLN A 300 -7.49 -23.98 3.73
C GLN A 300 -6.22 -24.38 4.50
N LEU A 301 -5.08 -24.46 3.82
CA LEU A 301 -3.80 -24.76 4.46
C LEU A 301 -3.41 -23.65 5.45
N VAL A 302 -3.53 -22.37 5.05
CA VAL A 302 -3.26 -21.25 5.96
C VAL A 302 -4.26 -21.21 7.11
N TYR A 303 -5.55 -21.49 6.86
CA TYR A 303 -6.56 -21.59 7.92
C TYR A 303 -6.15 -22.59 9.00
N GLU A 304 -5.72 -23.79 8.61
CA GLU A 304 -5.23 -24.82 9.54
C GLU A 304 -3.95 -24.40 10.28
N ASN A 305 -3.09 -23.60 9.64
CA ASN A 305 -1.93 -23.01 10.30
C ASN A 305 -2.34 -21.97 11.35
N GLU A 306 -3.34 -21.12 11.08
CA GLU A 306 -3.83 -20.16 12.07
C GLU A 306 -4.44 -20.86 13.28
N LYS A 307 -5.13 -21.99 13.09
CA LYS A 307 -5.59 -22.82 14.21
C LYS A 307 -4.46 -23.36 15.07
N SER A 308 -3.29 -23.57 14.49
CA SER A 308 -2.09 -24.02 15.21
C SER A 308 -1.49 -22.91 16.09
N HIS A 309 -1.83 -21.65 15.84
CA HIS A 309 -1.46 -20.50 16.68
C HIS A 309 -2.44 -20.27 17.85
N GLY A 310 -3.35 -21.22 18.11
CA GLY A 310 -4.31 -21.13 19.21
C GLY A 310 -5.64 -20.45 18.86
N TYR A 311 -5.84 -20.00 17.61
CA TYR A 311 -7.11 -19.38 17.23
C TYR A 311 -8.23 -20.41 17.01
N THR A 312 -9.40 -20.10 17.54
CA THR A 312 -10.65 -20.81 17.27
C THR A 312 -11.23 -20.46 15.89
N ASP A 313 -12.12 -21.31 15.37
CA ASP A 313 -12.78 -21.08 14.09
C ASP A 313 -13.57 -19.74 14.10
N GLU A 314 -14.21 -19.41 15.23
CA GLU A 314 -14.92 -18.15 15.44
C GLU A 314 -13.98 -16.94 15.48
N GLU A 315 -12.83 -17.03 16.15
CA GLU A 315 -11.86 -15.93 16.21
C GLU A 315 -11.26 -15.63 14.83
N ILE A 316 -10.91 -16.66 14.07
CA ILE A 316 -10.39 -16.49 12.70
C ILE A 316 -11.43 -15.78 11.85
N TYR A 317 -12.69 -16.24 11.89
CA TYR A 317 -13.80 -15.60 11.20
C TYR A 317 -13.93 -14.13 11.59
N HIS A 318 -14.06 -13.85 12.89
CA HIS A 318 -14.24 -12.48 13.38
C HIS A 318 -13.07 -11.56 13.01
N LYS A 319 -11.83 -12.01 13.11
CA LYS A 319 -10.64 -11.23 12.74
C LYS A 319 -10.60 -10.94 11.24
N LEU A 320 -10.84 -11.93 10.38
CA LEU A 320 -10.86 -11.73 8.92
C LEU A 320 -11.94 -10.74 8.50
N PHE A 321 -13.14 -10.85 9.04
CA PHE A 321 -14.23 -9.91 8.75
C PHE A 321 -14.00 -8.54 9.36
N LYS A 322 -13.32 -8.44 10.51
CA LYS A 322 -12.91 -7.17 11.09
C LYS A 322 -11.89 -6.45 10.19
N ILE A 323 -10.88 -7.18 9.70
CA ILE A 323 -9.92 -6.67 8.72
C ILE A 323 -10.64 -6.14 7.48
N TRP A 324 -11.54 -6.95 6.91
CA TRP A 324 -12.32 -6.54 5.76
C TRP A 324 -13.20 -5.30 6.04
N GLN A 325 -13.87 -5.26 7.19
CA GLN A 325 -14.70 -4.13 7.58
C GLN A 325 -13.88 -2.83 7.65
N VAL A 326 -12.67 -2.88 8.22
CA VAL A 326 -11.79 -1.71 8.30
C VAL A 326 -11.33 -1.28 6.92
N MET A 327 -10.94 -2.24 6.06
CA MET A 327 -10.61 -1.99 4.66
C MET A 327 -11.75 -1.28 3.91
N ASP A 328 -12.98 -1.79 3.99
CA ASP A 328 -14.15 -1.22 3.32
C ASP A 328 -14.52 0.17 3.88
N THR A 329 -14.42 0.34 5.20
CA THR A 329 -14.66 1.63 5.86
C THR A 329 -13.66 2.69 5.39
N SER A 330 -12.39 2.32 5.21
CA SER A 330 -11.37 3.25 4.72
C SER A 330 -11.63 3.73 3.28
N ILE A 331 -12.21 2.87 2.42
CA ILE A 331 -12.70 3.26 1.10
C ILE A 331 -13.86 4.25 1.25
N LEU A 332 -14.85 3.89 2.07
CA LEU A 332 -16.08 4.65 2.27
C LEU A 332 -15.80 6.07 2.75
N GLU A 333 -14.95 6.22 3.77
CA GLU A 333 -14.56 7.51 4.35
C GLU A 333 -14.00 8.43 3.26
N SER A 334 -13.09 7.92 2.42
CA SER A 334 -12.45 8.72 1.40
C SER A 334 -13.38 9.12 0.27
N VAL A 335 -14.25 8.22 -0.22
CA VAL A 335 -15.18 8.54 -1.31
C VAL A 335 -16.30 9.49 -0.86
N GLN A 336 -16.61 9.52 0.44
CA GLN A 336 -17.58 10.43 1.03
C GLN A 336 -17.00 11.80 1.42
N ALA A 337 -15.67 11.95 1.41
CA ALA A 337 -15.02 13.20 1.77
C ALA A 337 -15.49 14.39 0.89
N PRO A 338 -15.46 15.63 1.42
CA PRO A 338 -15.77 16.82 0.63
C PRO A 338 -14.85 16.96 -0.59
N LEU A 339 -15.38 17.46 -1.72
CA LEU A 339 -14.65 17.55 -2.99
C LEU A 339 -13.39 18.41 -2.95
N ASP A 340 -13.39 19.45 -2.12
CA ASP A 340 -12.28 20.41 -2.01
C ASP A 340 -11.25 20.02 -0.94
N THR A 341 -11.37 18.81 -0.37
CA THR A 341 -10.47 18.32 0.68
C THR A 341 -9.07 18.10 0.14
N LYS A 342 -8.07 18.61 0.87
CA LYS A 342 -6.65 18.43 0.57
C LYS A 342 -5.99 17.51 1.58
N LEU A 343 -5.02 16.74 1.13
CA LEU A 343 -4.17 15.93 1.98
C LEU A 343 -3.25 16.84 2.83
N PRO A 344 -2.89 16.40 4.04
CA PRO A 344 -1.93 17.09 4.89
C PRO A 344 -0.52 17.05 4.29
N GLY A 345 0.45 17.67 4.96
CA GLY A 345 1.81 17.79 4.45
C GLY A 345 2.00 18.95 3.46
N SER A 346 3.15 18.97 2.80
CA SER A 346 3.63 20.12 2.03
C SER A 346 3.08 20.17 0.59
N LEU A 347 2.70 19.04 0.00
CA LEU A 347 2.22 18.95 -1.38
C LEU A 347 0.80 19.48 -1.56
N LYS A 348 -0.02 19.50 -0.49
CA LYS A 348 -1.42 19.98 -0.50
C LYS A 348 -2.25 19.38 -1.66
N LEU A 349 -2.03 18.10 -1.98
CA LEU A 349 -2.74 17.39 -3.05
C LEU A 349 -4.23 17.30 -2.75
N HIS A 350 -5.06 17.50 -3.77
CA HIS A 350 -6.51 17.31 -3.63
C HIS A 350 -6.85 15.82 -3.61
N ARG A 351 -7.81 15.45 -2.75
CA ARG A 351 -8.41 14.12 -2.80
C ARG A 351 -9.17 13.93 -4.10
N ARG A 352 -8.82 12.91 -4.87
CA ARG A 352 -9.42 12.55 -6.17
C ARG A 352 -10.55 11.53 -6.01
N ALA A 353 -10.51 10.68 -4.98
CA ALA A 353 -11.50 9.61 -4.80
C ALA A 353 -12.96 10.11 -4.80
N PRO A 354 -13.33 11.21 -4.10
CA PRO A 354 -14.72 11.71 -4.11
C PRO A 354 -15.23 12.07 -5.51
N ALA A 355 -14.41 12.79 -6.29
CA ALA A 355 -14.79 13.26 -7.62
C ALA A 355 -14.89 12.09 -8.61
N LEU A 356 -13.96 11.15 -8.53
CA LEU A 356 -13.94 9.96 -9.38
C LEU A 356 -15.12 9.02 -9.06
N TYR A 357 -15.40 8.76 -7.79
CA TYR A 357 -16.52 7.92 -7.37
C TYR A 357 -17.87 8.51 -7.78
N ARG A 358 -18.07 9.82 -7.60
CA ARG A 358 -19.27 10.51 -8.10
C ARG A 358 -19.41 10.45 -9.62
N ARG A 359 -18.29 10.40 -10.35
CA ARG A 359 -18.31 10.26 -11.82
C ARG A 359 -18.74 8.85 -12.24
N LEU A 360 -18.32 7.81 -11.52
CA LEU A 360 -18.68 6.41 -11.82
C LEU A 360 -20.13 6.09 -11.44
N THR A 361 -20.61 6.65 -10.33
CA THR A 361 -21.97 6.42 -9.81
C THR A 361 -23.03 7.30 -10.47
N ARG A 362 -22.64 8.28 -11.29
CA ARG A 362 -23.58 8.99 -12.16
C ARG A 362 -24.19 7.96 -13.12
N GLY A 363 -25.48 7.66 -12.90
CA GLY A 363 -26.21 6.65 -13.65
C GLY A 363 -26.14 6.83 -15.17
N LEU A 364 -26.50 5.76 -15.89
CA LEU A 364 -26.49 5.71 -17.36
C LEU A 364 -27.41 6.76 -18.00
N TYR A 365 -28.46 7.15 -17.29
CA TYR A 365 -29.38 8.21 -17.70
C TYR A 365 -28.91 9.53 -17.08
N SER A 366 -28.54 10.49 -17.93
CA SER A 366 -28.40 11.88 -17.49
C SER A 366 -29.74 12.31 -16.92
N THR A 367 -29.85 12.50 -15.61
CA THR A 367 -31.02 13.12 -15.00
C THR A 367 -31.23 14.46 -15.70
N ALA A 368 -32.30 14.58 -16.48
CA ALA A 368 -32.69 15.81 -17.14
C ALA A 368 -32.88 16.88 -16.05
N GLY A 369 -31.86 17.73 -15.87
CA GLY A 369 -31.74 18.65 -14.73
C GLY A 369 -30.31 19.09 -14.44
N HIS A 370 -29.31 18.28 -14.80
CA HIS A 370 -27.91 18.70 -14.82
C HIS A 370 -27.36 18.68 -16.25
N THR A 371 -27.51 19.80 -16.95
CA THR A 371 -26.81 20.04 -18.22
C THR A 371 -25.31 20.19 -17.95
N SER A 372 -24.57 19.07 -17.97
CA SER A 372 -23.21 19.14 -18.51
C SER A 372 -23.33 19.64 -19.95
N PRO A 373 -22.63 20.71 -20.35
CA PRO A 373 -22.71 21.16 -21.73
C PRO A 373 -22.11 20.08 -22.63
N ASN A 374 -22.97 19.47 -23.46
CA ASN A 374 -22.49 18.84 -24.68
C ASN A 374 -21.83 19.94 -25.54
N PRO A 375 -20.62 19.74 -26.09
CA PRO A 375 -19.97 20.73 -26.96
C PRO A 375 -20.53 20.81 -28.38
N LEU A 376 -21.67 20.18 -28.67
CA LEU A 376 -22.22 20.03 -30.01
C LEU A 376 -23.70 20.39 -30.01
N ASP A 377 -23.99 21.65 -29.70
CA ASP A 377 -25.22 22.28 -30.20
C ASP A 377 -24.96 23.78 -30.37
N ASN A 378 -24.14 24.11 -31.36
CA ASN A 378 -24.16 25.44 -31.96
C ASN A 378 -24.89 25.29 -33.28
N GLY A 379 -26.17 25.64 -33.26
CA GLY A 379 -26.97 25.81 -34.46
C GLY A 379 -26.29 26.77 -35.42
N THR A 380 -25.80 26.25 -36.54
CA THR A 380 -25.81 26.99 -37.79
C THR A 380 -27.24 27.04 -38.27
N SER A 381 -27.82 28.23 -38.19
CA SER A 381 -29.06 28.58 -38.84
C SER A 381 -28.93 28.39 -40.36
N ASP A 382 -29.40 27.28 -40.89
CA ASP A 382 -29.78 27.19 -42.30
C ASP A 382 -31.08 27.97 -42.49
N LYS A 383 -30.96 29.18 -43.04
CA LYS A 383 -32.08 29.89 -43.64
C LYS A 383 -32.42 29.19 -44.96
N ALA A 384 -33.47 28.37 -44.97
CA ALA A 384 -34.26 28.07 -46.16
C ALA A 384 -35.67 28.64 -45.96
N SER A 385 -35.88 29.80 -46.57
CA SER A 385 -37.12 30.56 -46.59
C SER A 385 -38.22 29.82 -47.39
N LEU A 386 -39.41 29.68 -46.81
CA LEU A 386 -40.67 29.56 -47.55
C LEU A 386 -41.28 30.96 -47.71
N PRO A 387 -41.97 31.26 -48.84
CA PRO A 387 -42.31 32.63 -49.21
C PRO A 387 -43.50 33.19 -48.41
N GLY A 388 -43.38 34.46 -48.02
CA GLY A 388 -44.45 35.23 -47.40
C GLY A 388 -45.48 35.72 -48.41
N ALA A 389 -46.73 35.65 -48.00
CA ALA A 389 -47.84 36.38 -48.58
C ALA A 389 -47.69 37.90 -48.36
N THR A 390 -47.82 38.63 -49.46
CA THR A 390 -48.38 39.98 -49.64
C THR A 390 -48.34 41.02 -48.50
N SER A 391 -47.74 42.16 -48.88
CA SER A 391 -48.20 43.56 -48.70
C SER A 391 -48.08 44.24 -47.34
N GLY A 392 -47.55 45.47 -47.37
CA GLY A 392 -47.97 46.54 -46.45
C GLY A 392 -46.85 47.35 -45.79
N SER A 393 -46.30 48.30 -46.55
CA SER A 393 -45.86 49.64 -46.14
C SER A 393 -46.04 50.09 -44.67
N GLY A 394 -45.02 50.76 -44.10
CA GLY A 394 -45.23 51.61 -42.93
C GLY A 394 -43.95 52.11 -42.26
N ALA A 395 -43.67 53.40 -42.44
CA ALA A 395 -42.49 54.12 -42.00
C ALA A 395 -42.40 54.40 -40.49
N THR A 396 -41.16 54.73 -40.08
CA THR A 396 -40.73 55.77 -39.11
C THR A 396 -40.81 55.60 -37.59
N SER A 397 -39.61 55.76 -37.01
CA SER A 397 -39.23 56.60 -35.85
C SER A 397 -39.67 56.25 -34.43
N GLY A 398 -38.70 56.30 -33.49
CA GLY A 398 -38.98 56.46 -32.07
C GLY A 398 -37.82 56.05 -31.17
N ALA A 399 -37.14 57.02 -30.58
CA ALA A 399 -36.08 56.87 -29.59
C ALA A 399 -36.61 56.53 -28.18
N LEU A 400 -35.65 56.35 -27.22
CA LEU A 400 -35.79 56.23 -25.75
C LEU A 400 -36.01 54.78 -25.25
N SER A 401 -35.42 54.28 -24.16
CA SER A 401 -34.64 54.85 -23.05
C SER A 401 -33.86 53.72 -22.34
N LYS A 402 -32.83 54.10 -21.56
CA LYS A 402 -32.10 53.21 -20.64
C LYS A 402 -33.00 52.76 -19.48
N SER A 403 -32.95 51.47 -19.12
CA SER A 403 -33.16 51.04 -17.74
C SER A 403 -32.12 49.97 -17.36
N LYS A 404 -31.47 50.21 -16.21
CA LYS A 404 -30.56 49.27 -15.54
C LYS A 404 -31.40 48.15 -14.91
N GLY A 405 -31.08 46.91 -15.24
CA GLY A 405 -31.51 45.73 -14.49
C GLY A 405 -30.28 44.95 -14.04
N GLN A 406 -30.11 44.83 -12.72
CA GLN A 406 -29.10 43.97 -12.08
C GLN A 406 -29.35 42.52 -12.48
N GLY A 407 -28.35 41.88 -13.09
CA GLY A 407 -28.36 40.46 -13.46
C GLY A 407 -27.20 39.73 -12.80
N LEU A 408 -27.53 38.72 -12.01
CA LEU A 408 -26.64 37.80 -11.30
C LEU A 408 -25.49 37.29 -12.18
N SER A 409 -24.27 37.32 -11.65
CA SER A 409 -23.08 36.80 -12.31
C SER A 409 -23.16 35.28 -12.48
N ILE A 410 -23.51 34.84 -13.69
CA ILE A 410 -23.39 33.44 -14.12
C ILE A 410 -21.91 33.07 -14.11
N GLY A 411 -21.54 32.07 -13.31
CA GLY A 411 -20.19 31.58 -13.16
C GLY A 411 -19.53 31.26 -14.50
N ARG A 412 -18.31 31.78 -14.69
CA ARG A 412 -17.42 31.47 -15.83
C ARG A 412 -17.26 29.95 -15.97
N ARG A 413 -17.90 29.36 -16.98
CA ARG A 413 -17.57 28.01 -17.47
C ARG A 413 -16.12 28.04 -17.96
N GLN A 414 -15.23 27.26 -17.36
CA GLN A 414 -13.91 27.05 -17.96
C GLN A 414 -14.09 26.25 -19.26
N PRO A 415 -13.55 26.73 -20.41
CA PRO A 415 -13.59 25.95 -21.64
C PRO A 415 -12.67 24.73 -21.50
N PRO A 416 -12.99 23.58 -22.13
CA PRO A 416 -12.04 22.48 -22.20
C PRO A 416 -10.78 22.97 -22.94
N ARG A 417 -9.61 22.88 -22.29
CA ARG A 417 -8.32 23.26 -22.88
C ARG A 417 -7.87 22.20 -23.89
N ILE A 418 -8.55 22.13 -25.03
CA ILE A 418 -7.98 21.46 -26.19
C ILE A 418 -6.96 22.44 -26.78
N LEU A 419 -5.68 22.13 -26.61
CA LEU A 419 -4.58 22.93 -27.16
C LEU A 419 -4.33 22.49 -28.61
N GLY A 420 -4.43 23.42 -29.55
CA GLY A 420 -4.09 23.19 -30.95
C GLY A 420 -4.91 24.07 -31.90
N SER A 421 -4.32 24.41 -33.04
CA SER A 421 -5.01 25.20 -34.07
C SER A 421 -6.03 24.34 -34.81
N LEU A 422 -7.23 24.89 -35.03
CA LEU A 422 -8.21 24.29 -35.94
C LEU A 422 -7.78 24.42 -37.41
N ASP A 423 -6.86 25.35 -37.69
CA ASP A 423 -6.31 25.62 -39.03
C ASP A 423 -5.05 24.79 -39.32
N HIS A 424 -4.89 23.65 -38.64
CA HIS A 424 -3.80 22.70 -38.88
C HIS A 424 -4.37 21.46 -39.61
N PRO A 425 -3.63 20.84 -40.56
CA PRO A 425 -4.08 19.66 -41.29
C PRO A 425 -4.49 18.48 -40.37
N ILE A 426 -3.92 18.44 -39.17
CA ILE A 426 -4.34 17.55 -38.08
C ILE A 426 -5.10 18.40 -37.07
N THR A 427 -6.42 18.26 -37.04
CA THR A 427 -7.26 18.99 -36.10
C THR A 427 -7.16 18.38 -34.69
N PRO A 428 -7.28 19.21 -33.64
CA PRO A 428 -7.31 18.73 -32.27
C PRO A 428 -8.47 17.75 -32.05
N SER A 429 -8.18 16.61 -31.41
CA SER A 429 -9.22 15.64 -31.09
C SER A 429 -10.21 16.20 -30.07
N PRO A 430 -11.53 16.01 -30.27
CA PRO A 430 -12.52 16.42 -29.29
C PRO A 430 -12.35 15.63 -27.99
N SER A 431 -12.69 16.24 -26.86
CA SER A 431 -12.70 15.54 -25.56
C SER A 431 -13.68 14.37 -25.60
N ARG A 432 -13.19 13.16 -25.35
CA ARG A 432 -14.00 11.94 -25.23
C ARG A 432 -14.07 11.54 -23.77
N ARG A 433 -15.24 11.09 -23.32
CA ARG A 433 -15.36 10.42 -22.02
C ARG A 433 -14.78 9.03 -22.16
N THR A 434 -13.69 8.77 -21.46
CA THR A 434 -13.15 7.42 -21.28
C THR A 434 -13.69 6.89 -19.95
N THR A 435 -14.58 5.91 -20.01
CA THR A 435 -15.02 5.15 -18.83
C THR A 435 -14.72 3.70 -19.10
N PHE A 436 -13.84 3.13 -18.30
CA PHE A 436 -13.49 1.71 -18.34
C PHE A 436 -13.89 1.13 -16.98
N PRO A 437 -15.14 0.65 -16.81
CA PRO A 437 -15.74 0.44 -15.50
C PRO A 437 -14.83 -0.31 -14.51
N THR A 438 -14.31 -1.47 -14.91
CA THR A 438 -13.38 -2.26 -14.07
C THR A 438 -12.15 -1.49 -13.63
N MET A 439 -11.42 -0.87 -14.57
CA MET A 439 -10.19 -0.12 -14.24
C MET A 439 -10.50 1.10 -13.38
N ASP A 440 -11.60 1.79 -13.66
CA ASP A 440 -12.00 2.97 -12.91
C ASP A 440 -12.43 2.63 -11.48
N TYR A 441 -13.19 1.54 -11.26
CA TYR A 441 -13.56 1.10 -9.90
C TYR A 441 -12.32 0.74 -9.08
N LEU A 442 -11.41 -0.07 -9.64
CA LEU A 442 -10.15 -0.45 -8.98
C LEU A 442 -9.30 0.78 -8.64
N THR A 443 -9.18 1.71 -9.58
CA THR A 443 -8.46 2.98 -9.39
C THR A 443 -9.08 3.78 -8.26
N VAL A 444 -10.41 3.93 -8.23
CA VAL A 444 -11.10 4.70 -7.21
C VAL A 444 -10.93 4.08 -5.84
N TYR A 445 -11.11 2.77 -5.70
CA TYR A 445 -10.97 2.08 -4.42
C TYR A 445 -9.53 2.15 -3.90
N ALA A 446 -8.53 1.93 -4.75
CA ALA A 446 -7.13 2.02 -4.34
C ALA A 446 -6.73 3.45 -3.94
N ILE A 447 -7.13 4.45 -4.73
CA ILE A 447 -6.90 5.87 -4.40
C ILE A 447 -7.60 6.23 -3.10
N ALA A 448 -8.84 5.78 -2.90
CA ALA A 448 -9.62 6.07 -1.69
C ALA A 448 -8.86 5.64 -0.43
N VAL A 449 -8.39 4.39 -0.38
CA VAL A 449 -7.63 3.86 0.77
C VAL A 449 -6.33 4.64 0.97
N ASN A 450 -5.56 4.88 -0.09
CA ASN A 450 -4.29 5.60 0.06
C ASN A 450 -4.47 7.08 0.42
N GLU A 451 -5.59 7.72 0.04
CA GLU A 451 -5.95 9.07 0.48
C GLU A 451 -6.37 9.09 1.96
N THR A 452 -7.07 8.07 2.45
CA THR A 452 -7.35 7.87 3.88
C THR A 452 -6.04 7.66 4.65
N ASN A 453 -5.14 6.83 4.13
CA ASN A 453 -3.81 6.60 4.72
C ASN A 453 -3.00 7.89 4.81
N ALA A 454 -2.86 8.62 3.71
CA ALA A 454 -2.09 9.86 3.66
C ALA A 454 -2.64 10.95 4.59
N ALA A 455 -3.91 10.86 5.00
CA ALA A 455 -4.54 11.78 5.93
C ALA A 455 -4.44 11.37 7.41
N GLY A 456 -3.79 10.24 7.73
CA GLY A 456 -3.69 9.74 9.11
C GLY A 456 -4.89 8.92 9.56
N GLY A 457 -5.74 8.49 8.63
CA GLY A 457 -6.93 7.69 8.94
C GLY A 457 -6.63 6.24 9.31
N ARG A 458 -7.69 5.52 9.69
CA ARG A 458 -7.67 4.10 10.05
C ARG A 458 -7.39 3.24 8.81
N ILE A 459 -6.37 2.38 8.86
CA ILE A 459 -5.88 1.58 7.72
C ILE A 459 -5.53 0.16 8.18
N VAL A 460 -5.55 -0.80 7.25
CA VAL A 460 -4.96 -2.14 7.43
C VAL A 460 -3.69 -2.24 6.60
N THR A 461 -2.60 -2.76 7.18
CA THR A 461 -1.36 -3.03 6.45
C THR A 461 -1.59 -4.12 5.39
N ALA A 462 -1.08 -3.94 4.17
CA ALA A 462 -1.26 -4.95 3.12
C ALA A 462 -0.13 -4.95 2.06
N PRO A 463 1.13 -5.34 2.39
CA PRO A 463 1.64 -5.68 3.71
C PRO A 463 2.17 -4.47 4.50
N THR A 464 2.16 -3.26 3.90
CA THR A 464 2.52 -2.00 4.55
C THR A 464 1.44 -0.95 4.29
N ASN A 465 1.45 0.14 5.07
CA ASN A 465 0.53 1.27 4.87
C ASN A 465 0.68 1.92 3.48
N GLY A 466 1.91 1.97 2.96
CA GLY A 466 2.20 2.54 1.63
C GLY A 466 1.55 1.76 0.49
N ALA A 467 1.34 0.45 0.65
CA ALA A 467 0.70 -0.45 -0.32
C ALA A 467 -0.74 -0.86 0.05
N ALA A 468 -1.33 -0.19 1.05
CA ALA A 468 -2.60 -0.61 1.65
C ALA A 468 -3.81 -0.60 0.69
N GLY A 469 -3.75 0.11 -0.44
CA GLY A 469 -4.90 0.26 -1.34
C GLY A 469 -5.13 -0.91 -2.29
N ILE A 470 -4.13 -1.75 -2.57
CA ILE A 470 -4.23 -2.77 -3.63
C ILE A 470 -5.18 -3.91 -3.22
N ILE A 471 -4.93 -4.53 -2.08
CA ILE A 471 -5.73 -5.64 -1.55
C ILE A 471 -7.21 -5.27 -1.39
N PRO A 472 -7.57 -4.19 -0.68
CA PRO A 472 -8.98 -3.82 -0.51
C PRO A 472 -9.65 -3.41 -1.82
N ALA A 473 -8.93 -2.78 -2.76
CA ALA A 473 -9.50 -2.44 -4.06
C ALA A 473 -9.91 -3.66 -4.87
N VAL A 474 -9.02 -4.66 -4.94
CA VAL A 474 -9.28 -5.91 -5.67
C VAL A 474 -10.34 -6.73 -4.94
N LEU A 475 -10.29 -6.83 -3.61
CA LEU A 475 -11.29 -7.55 -2.83
C LEU A 475 -12.68 -6.89 -2.96
N LYS A 476 -12.79 -5.57 -2.81
CA LYS A 476 -14.05 -4.82 -3.00
C LYS A 476 -14.64 -5.07 -4.37
N TYR A 477 -13.82 -4.98 -5.41
CA TYR A 477 -14.26 -5.27 -6.78
C TYR A 477 -14.75 -6.72 -6.94
N THR A 478 -14.02 -7.67 -6.35
CA THR A 478 -14.38 -9.10 -6.40
C THR A 478 -15.73 -9.34 -5.74
N ILE A 479 -15.96 -8.81 -4.53
CA ILE A 479 -17.21 -9.05 -3.81
C ILE A 479 -18.42 -8.35 -4.45
N GLU A 480 -18.23 -7.17 -5.06
CA GLU A 480 -19.35 -6.38 -5.58
C GLU A 480 -19.79 -6.80 -6.98
N PHE A 481 -18.85 -7.24 -7.81
CA PHE A 481 -19.10 -7.44 -9.23
C PHE A 481 -18.96 -8.89 -9.69
N ILE A 482 -18.32 -9.76 -8.91
CA ILE A 482 -18.00 -11.14 -9.34
C ILE A 482 -18.54 -12.19 -8.38
N SER A 483 -18.31 -12.03 -7.08
CA SER A 483 -18.66 -13.02 -6.06
C SER A 483 -20.16 -13.22 -5.95
N ASP A 484 -20.56 -14.48 -5.85
CA ASP A 484 -21.91 -14.91 -5.51
C ASP A 484 -22.07 -15.20 -4.00
N ASP A 485 -20.95 -15.42 -3.31
CA ASP A 485 -20.87 -15.76 -1.89
C ASP A 485 -19.69 -15.02 -1.24
N PRO A 486 -19.92 -13.77 -0.79
CA PRO A 486 -18.88 -12.99 -0.11
C PRO A 486 -18.39 -13.62 1.19
N GLU A 487 -19.23 -14.43 1.86
CA GLU A 487 -18.85 -15.04 3.14
C GLU A 487 -17.75 -16.10 2.95
N ARG A 488 -17.76 -16.80 1.81
CA ARG A 488 -16.71 -17.72 1.38
C ARG A 488 -15.49 -16.99 0.81
N ASP A 489 -15.73 -15.99 -0.03
CA ASP A 489 -14.66 -15.39 -0.84
C ASP A 489 -13.77 -14.43 -0.05
N ILE A 490 -14.28 -13.76 0.99
CA ILE A 490 -13.47 -12.88 1.84
C ILE A 490 -12.35 -13.69 2.57
N PRO A 491 -12.64 -14.78 3.30
CA PRO A 491 -11.59 -15.62 3.88
C PRO A 491 -10.65 -16.20 2.83
N THR A 492 -11.19 -16.71 1.71
CA THR A 492 -10.38 -17.29 0.63
C THR A 492 -9.36 -16.28 0.09
N PHE A 493 -9.78 -15.04 -0.13
CA PHE A 493 -8.94 -13.97 -0.63
C PHE A 493 -7.84 -13.61 0.38
N LEU A 494 -8.22 -13.29 1.62
CA LEU A 494 -7.28 -12.80 2.64
C LEU A 494 -6.25 -13.86 3.03
N LEU A 495 -6.67 -15.12 3.23
CA LEU A 495 -5.76 -16.20 3.60
C LEU A 495 -4.81 -16.57 2.46
N THR A 496 -5.28 -16.55 1.20
CA THR A 496 -4.40 -16.78 0.04
C THR A 496 -3.41 -15.63 -0.15
N ALA A 497 -3.86 -14.38 -0.02
CA ALA A 497 -2.99 -13.21 -0.04
C ALA A 497 -1.93 -13.30 1.06
N ALA A 498 -2.32 -13.73 2.26
CA ALA A 498 -1.40 -13.93 3.38
C ALA A 498 -0.32 -14.96 3.07
N ALA A 499 -0.70 -16.12 2.50
CA ALA A 499 0.26 -17.15 2.11
C ALA A 499 1.35 -16.60 1.20
N ILE A 500 0.97 -15.82 0.18
CA ILE A 500 1.89 -15.20 -0.77
C ILE A 500 2.76 -14.16 -0.07
N GLY A 501 2.20 -13.32 0.81
CA GLY A 501 2.97 -12.36 1.59
C GLY A 501 4.00 -13.01 2.51
N MET A 502 3.66 -14.16 3.13
CA MET A 502 4.59 -14.94 3.94
C MET A 502 5.78 -15.46 3.11
N LEU A 503 5.56 -15.85 1.86
CA LEU A 503 6.64 -16.27 0.95
C LEU A 503 7.64 -15.12 0.69
N TYR A 504 7.16 -13.90 0.46
CA TYR A 504 8.04 -12.74 0.28
C TYR A 504 8.76 -12.35 1.56
N LYS A 505 8.08 -12.38 2.71
CA LYS A 505 8.71 -12.03 3.99
C LYS A 505 9.83 -13.00 4.37
N ARG A 506 9.68 -14.30 4.08
CA ARG A 506 10.74 -15.32 4.30
C ARG A 506 11.80 -15.32 3.20
N GLY A 507 11.37 -15.14 1.96
CA GLY A 507 12.19 -15.30 0.76
C GLY A 507 12.85 -14.02 0.24
N ALA A 508 12.50 -12.85 0.74
CA ALA A 508 13.07 -11.57 0.34
C ALA A 508 12.93 -10.55 1.48
N THR A 509 12.19 -9.47 1.24
CA THR A 509 11.85 -8.43 2.22
C THR A 509 10.48 -7.87 1.88
N ILE A 510 9.76 -7.32 2.87
CA ILE A 510 8.54 -6.53 2.65
C ILE A 510 8.74 -5.06 3.02
N SER A 511 10.00 -4.66 3.28
CA SER A 511 10.37 -3.33 3.75
C SER A 511 10.84 -2.46 2.59
N ALA A 512 10.25 -1.26 2.43
CA ALA A 512 10.76 -0.28 1.48
C ALA A 512 12.16 0.22 1.83
N ALA A 513 12.52 0.25 3.11
CA ALA A 513 13.87 0.61 3.56
C ALA A 513 14.93 -0.35 3.02
N GLU A 514 14.56 -1.60 2.70
CA GLU A 514 15.47 -2.63 2.24
C GLU A 514 15.35 -2.86 0.73
N GLY A 515 14.13 -2.95 0.21
CA GLY A 515 13.85 -3.37 -1.17
C GLY A 515 13.14 -2.35 -2.06
N GLY A 516 12.91 -1.11 -1.61
CA GLY A 516 12.15 -0.12 -2.38
C GLY A 516 10.66 -0.49 -2.53
N CYS A 517 9.92 0.20 -3.40
CA CYS A 517 8.47 -0.04 -3.53
C CYS A 517 8.12 -1.39 -4.18
N MET A 518 9.05 -2.09 -4.82
CA MET A 518 8.80 -3.47 -5.25
C MET A 518 8.51 -4.39 -4.06
N ALA A 519 9.10 -4.12 -2.89
CA ALA A 519 8.89 -4.87 -1.66
C ALA A 519 7.56 -4.57 -0.96
N GLU A 520 6.91 -3.45 -1.30
CA GLU A 520 5.62 -3.07 -0.74
C GLU A 520 4.50 -3.22 -1.77
N VAL A 521 4.48 -2.34 -2.76
CA VAL A 521 3.47 -2.27 -3.82
C VAL A 521 3.56 -3.51 -4.72
N GLY A 522 4.77 -3.97 -5.05
CA GLY A 522 4.97 -5.16 -5.87
C GLY A 522 4.48 -6.43 -5.17
N VAL A 523 4.82 -6.58 -3.89
CA VAL A 523 4.33 -7.69 -3.05
C VAL A 523 2.81 -7.64 -2.91
N ALA A 524 2.22 -6.48 -2.62
CA ALA A 524 0.76 -6.32 -2.53
C ALA A 524 0.05 -6.66 -3.86
N CYS A 525 0.64 -6.28 -5.00
CA CYS A 525 0.16 -6.65 -6.33
C CYS A 525 0.19 -8.16 -6.55
N SER A 526 1.28 -8.82 -6.17
CA SER A 526 1.44 -10.28 -6.23
C SER A 526 0.44 -11.01 -5.33
N MET A 527 0.30 -10.56 -4.08
CA MET A 527 -0.69 -11.08 -3.12
C MET A 527 -2.12 -10.98 -3.67
N ALA A 528 -2.49 -9.80 -4.19
CA ALA A 528 -3.83 -9.58 -4.74
C ALA A 528 -4.09 -10.39 -6.02
N ALA A 529 -3.07 -10.58 -6.88
CA ALA A 529 -3.20 -11.38 -8.09
C ALA A 529 -3.50 -12.85 -7.78
N GLY A 530 -2.73 -13.46 -6.88
CA GLY A 530 -2.96 -14.85 -6.48
C GLY A 530 -4.27 -15.03 -5.70
N ALA A 531 -4.62 -14.09 -4.81
CA ALA A 531 -5.88 -14.13 -4.09
C ALA A 531 -7.11 -13.99 -5.01
N PHE A 532 -7.05 -13.09 -5.99
CA PHE A 532 -8.10 -12.98 -7.01
C PHE A 532 -8.24 -14.27 -7.82
N ALA A 533 -7.13 -14.85 -8.27
CA ALA A 533 -7.13 -16.13 -8.98
C ALA A 533 -7.77 -17.26 -8.14
N ALA A 534 -7.49 -17.30 -6.84
CA ALA A 534 -8.11 -18.26 -5.93
C ALA A 534 -9.64 -18.10 -5.85
N CYS A 535 -10.14 -16.87 -5.76
CA CYS A 535 -11.58 -16.59 -5.79
C CYS A 535 -12.23 -16.96 -7.14
N MET A 536 -11.46 -16.98 -8.24
CA MET A 536 -11.94 -17.47 -9.54
C MET A 536 -11.91 -19.01 -9.66
N GLY A 537 -11.53 -19.73 -8.60
CA GLY A 537 -11.48 -21.19 -8.58
C GLY A 537 -10.22 -21.78 -9.24
N ALA A 538 -9.13 -21.02 -9.31
CA ALA A 538 -7.86 -21.48 -9.87
C ALA A 538 -7.22 -22.61 -9.04
N SER A 539 -6.41 -23.46 -9.69
CA SER A 539 -5.55 -24.41 -8.97
C SER A 539 -4.41 -23.68 -8.24
N PRO A 540 -3.80 -24.30 -7.20
CA PRO A 540 -2.63 -23.74 -6.52
C PRO A 540 -1.50 -23.31 -7.45
N GLU A 541 -1.25 -24.06 -8.53
CA GLU A 541 -0.24 -23.73 -9.55
C GLU A 541 -0.57 -22.45 -10.32
N ALA A 542 -1.84 -22.27 -10.72
CA ALA A 542 -2.29 -21.08 -11.40
C ALA A 542 -2.32 -19.85 -10.45
N ILE A 543 -2.59 -20.07 -9.16
CA ILE A 543 -2.45 -19.04 -8.12
C ILE A 543 -0.99 -18.60 -7.99
N GLU A 544 -0.04 -19.54 -7.94
CA GLU A 544 1.40 -19.23 -7.92
C GLU A 544 1.80 -18.45 -9.17
N GLN A 545 1.33 -18.86 -10.35
CA GLN A 545 1.61 -18.16 -11.61
C GLN A 545 1.05 -16.74 -11.63
N ALA A 546 -0.18 -16.53 -11.12
CA ALA A 546 -0.75 -15.18 -11.01
C ALA A 546 0.08 -14.28 -10.09
N ALA A 547 0.54 -14.84 -8.96
CA ALA A 547 1.41 -14.13 -8.03
C ALA A 547 2.77 -13.79 -8.66
N GLU A 548 3.36 -14.71 -9.42
CA GLU A 548 4.64 -14.54 -10.11
C GLU A 548 4.58 -13.39 -11.13
N ILE A 549 3.61 -13.41 -12.06
CA ILE A 549 3.39 -12.32 -13.02
C ILE A 549 3.17 -10.98 -12.29
N GLY A 550 2.45 -11.03 -11.16
CA GLY A 550 2.18 -9.85 -10.33
C GLY A 550 3.45 -9.16 -9.81
N ILE A 551 4.48 -9.90 -9.39
CA ILE A 551 5.75 -9.31 -8.93
C ILE A 551 6.68 -8.96 -10.09
N GLU A 552 6.69 -9.75 -11.17
CA GLU A 552 7.56 -9.55 -12.34
C GLU A 552 7.43 -8.11 -12.88
N HIS A 553 6.21 -7.61 -12.99
CA HIS A 553 5.90 -6.26 -13.46
C HIS A 553 6.16 -5.13 -12.44
N ASN A 554 6.79 -5.44 -11.31
CA ASN A 554 7.17 -4.48 -10.28
C ASN A 554 8.64 -4.61 -9.84
N LEU A 555 9.41 -5.58 -10.36
CA LEU A 555 10.84 -5.71 -10.04
C LEU A 555 11.62 -4.44 -10.40
N GLY A 556 12.47 -3.99 -9.47
CA GLY A 556 13.27 -2.76 -9.62
C GLY A 556 12.53 -1.46 -9.29
N LEU A 557 11.27 -1.50 -8.87
CA LEU A 557 10.53 -0.31 -8.47
C LEU A 557 11.12 0.31 -7.18
N THR A 558 11.67 1.52 -7.32
CA THR A 558 12.32 2.30 -6.25
C THR A 558 11.29 2.92 -5.30
N CYS A 559 11.70 3.34 -4.10
CA CYS A 559 10.83 4.07 -3.16
C CYS A 559 11.25 5.55 -3.07
N ASP A 560 10.74 6.39 -3.97
CA ASP A 560 11.13 7.79 -4.12
C ASP A 560 9.97 8.79 -3.90
N PRO A 561 9.34 8.79 -2.71
CA PRO A 561 8.21 9.68 -2.42
C PRO A 561 8.61 11.16 -2.42
N ILE A 562 7.80 12.00 -3.06
CA ILE A 562 8.04 13.45 -3.11
C ILE A 562 7.90 14.05 -1.70
N GLY A 563 8.95 14.72 -1.22
CA GLY A 563 9.00 15.30 0.12
C GLY A 563 8.95 14.28 1.25
N GLY A 564 9.26 13.00 0.99
CA GLY A 564 9.14 11.93 1.97
C GLY A 564 7.70 11.56 2.33
N LEU A 565 6.69 12.08 1.61
CA LEU A 565 5.28 11.86 1.93
C LEU A 565 4.73 10.63 1.21
N VAL A 566 3.92 9.83 1.91
CA VAL A 566 3.18 8.68 1.34
C VAL A 566 1.98 9.16 0.50
N GLN A 567 2.27 9.95 -0.55
CA GLN A 567 1.27 10.57 -1.42
C GLN A 567 1.61 10.35 -2.88
N ALA A 568 2.67 10.97 -3.40
CA ALA A 568 3.10 10.84 -4.77
C ALA A 568 4.52 10.26 -4.82
N PRO A 569 4.79 9.18 -5.57
CA PRO A 569 3.90 8.43 -6.46
C PRO A 569 3.08 7.30 -5.79
N CYS A 570 3.02 7.24 -4.46
CA CYS A 570 2.45 6.11 -3.72
C CYS A 570 0.97 5.84 -4.04
N ILE A 571 0.14 6.90 -4.14
CA ILE A 571 -1.28 6.78 -4.46
C ILE A 571 -1.48 6.20 -5.87
N GLU A 572 -0.75 6.70 -6.87
CA GLU A 572 -0.80 6.19 -8.25
C GLU A 572 -0.30 4.75 -8.36
N ARG A 573 0.75 4.41 -7.61
CA ARG A 573 1.31 3.06 -7.57
C ARG A 573 0.29 2.03 -7.08
N ASN A 574 -0.55 2.37 -6.10
CA ASN A 574 -1.62 1.49 -5.63
C ASN A 574 -2.73 1.31 -6.67
N ALA A 575 -3.15 2.41 -7.32
CA ALA A 575 -4.16 2.34 -8.40
C ALA A 575 -3.71 1.43 -9.55
N LEU A 576 -2.47 1.63 -10.02
CA LEU A 576 -1.91 0.80 -11.09
C LEU A 576 -1.63 -0.63 -10.61
N GLY A 577 -1.21 -0.81 -9.35
CA GLY A 577 -1.01 -2.12 -8.73
C GLY A 577 -2.28 -2.97 -8.71
N ALA A 578 -3.43 -2.38 -8.36
CA ALA A 578 -4.72 -3.09 -8.38
C ALA A 578 -5.11 -3.56 -9.79
N ILE A 579 -4.89 -2.72 -10.81
CA ILE A 579 -5.14 -3.08 -12.22
C ILE A 579 -4.21 -4.20 -12.68
N LYS A 580 -2.91 -4.08 -12.35
CA LYS A 580 -1.91 -5.12 -12.67
C LYS A 580 -2.26 -6.45 -12.01
N ALA A 581 -2.76 -6.45 -10.77
CA ALA A 581 -3.11 -7.68 -10.06
C ALA A 581 -4.19 -8.49 -10.79
N ILE A 582 -5.32 -7.86 -11.17
CA ILE A 582 -6.37 -8.54 -11.94
C ILE A 582 -5.89 -8.94 -13.34
N SER A 583 -5.09 -8.09 -13.99
CA SER A 583 -4.54 -8.43 -15.31
C SER A 583 -3.61 -9.65 -15.24
N SER A 584 -2.78 -9.73 -14.19
CA SER A 584 -1.86 -10.85 -13.93
C SER A 584 -2.62 -12.15 -13.69
N ALA A 585 -3.68 -12.07 -12.87
CA ALA A 585 -4.55 -13.22 -12.62
C ALA A 585 -5.26 -13.70 -13.90
N ASN A 586 -5.78 -12.78 -14.72
CA ASN A 586 -6.41 -13.15 -15.99
C ASN A 586 -5.43 -13.81 -16.97
N LEU A 587 -4.18 -13.35 -17.02
CA LEU A 587 -3.12 -13.99 -17.83
C LEU A 587 -2.83 -15.41 -17.33
N ALA A 588 -2.72 -15.61 -16.02
CA ALA A 588 -2.51 -16.94 -15.44
C ALA A 588 -3.71 -17.87 -15.71
N LEU A 589 -4.95 -17.40 -15.52
CA LEU A 589 -6.18 -18.16 -15.78
C LEU A 589 -6.37 -18.51 -17.26
N SER A 590 -5.83 -17.70 -18.18
CA SER A 590 -5.88 -17.95 -19.62
C SER A 590 -4.73 -18.83 -20.10
N SER A 591 -3.74 -19.10 -19.25
CA SER A 591 -2.57 -19.90 -19.57
C SER A 591 -2.83 -21.38 -19.28
N GLU A 592 -2.17 -22.26 -20.03
CA GLU A 592 -2.19 -23.69 -19.74
C GLU A 592 -1.31 -23.98 -18.51
N THR A 593 -1.89 -24.59 -17.48
CA THR A 593 -1.21 -24.87 -16.22
C THR A 593 0.07 -25.69 -16.44
N GLY A 594 1.19 -25.26 -15.85
CA GLY A 594 2.48 -25.96 -15.98
C GLY A 594 3.31 -25.58 -17.21
N THR A 595 2.82 -24.67 -18.07
CA THR A 595 3.62 -24.10 -19.17
C THR A 595 4.49 -22.91 -18.74
N GLN A 596 4.39 -22.50 -17.48
CA GLN A 596 5.17 -21.41 -16.90
C GLN A 596 6.67 -21.70 -16.95
N LYS A 597 7.43 -20.74 -17.47
CA LYS A 597 8.90 -20.82 -17.54
C LYS A 597 9.58 -20.22 -16.31
N VAL A 598 8.91 -19.27 -15.66
CA VAL A 598 9.38 -18.60 -14.45
C VAL A 598 8.54 -19.10 -13.29
N ARG A 599 9.20 -19.42 -12.17
CA ARG A 599 8.55 -19.86 -10.93
C ARG A 599 8.49 -18.70 -9.95
N LEU A 600 7.54 -18.72 -9.03
CA LEU A 600 7.43 -17.67 -8.02
C LEU A 600 8.69 -17.61 -7.13
N ASP A 601 9.27 -18.77 -6.80
CA ASP A 601 10.53 -18.85 -6.05
C ASP A 601 11.69 -18.13 -6.76
N ASP A 602 11.73 -18.17 -8.10
CA ASP A 602 12.76 -17.49 -8.88
C ASP A 602 12.52 -15.97 -8.92
N ALA A 603 11.26 -15.54 -9.02
CA ALA A 603 10.89 -14.14 -8.94
C ALA A 603 11.17 -13.54 -7.55
N ILE A 604 10.89 -14.27 -6.47
CA ILE A 604 11.24 -13.89 -5.09
C ILE A 604 12.76 -13.76 -4.94
N ARG A 605 13.52 -14.72 -5.48
CA ARG A 605 14.99 -14.65 -5.49
C ARG A 605 15.51 -13.44 -6.26
N ALA A 606 14.94 -13.17 -7.43
CA ALA A 606 15.29 -11.99 -8.24
C ALA A 606 15.00 -10.69 -7.50
N MET A 607 13.87 -10.60 -6.79
CA MET A 607 13.53 -9.48 -5.92
C MET A 607 14.56 -9.30 -4.81
N ARG A 608 14.94 -10.37 -4.10
CA ARG A 608 15.97 -10.33 -3.04
C ARG A 608 17.31 -9.81 -3.58
N LEU A 609 17.76 -10.32 -4.73
CA LEU A 609 19.01 -9.90 -5.36
C LEU A 609 18.96 -8.44 -5.81
N THR A 610 17.83 -8.02 -6.38
CA THR A 610 17.60 -6.63 -6.80
C THR A 610 17.60 -5.69 -5.60
N ALA A 611 17.00 -6.08 -4.48
CA ALA A 611 17.00 -5.31 -3.23
C ALA A 611 18.43 -5.14 -2.69
N LYS A 612 19.21 -6.23 -2.70
CA LYS A 612 20.63 -6.20 -2.29
C LYS A 612 21.48 -5.29 -3.18
N GLY A 613 21.20 -5.26 -4.48
CA GLY A 613 21.89 -4.39 -5.44
C GLY A 613 21.37 -2.95 -5.51
N MET A 614 20.24 -2.63 -4.87
CA MET A 614 19.65 -1.30 -4.91
C MET A 614 20.45 -0.33 -4.03
N ARG A 615 20.93 0.76 -4.63
CA ARG A 615 21.60 1.84 -3.88
C ARG A 615 20.65 2.45 -2.86
N ASN A 616 21.18 2.84 -1.70
CA ASN A 616 20.39 3.42 -0.60
C ASN A 616 19.64 4.71 -1.01
N GLU A 617 20.17 5.47 -1.97
CA GLU A 617 19.54 6.68 -2.53
C GLU A 617 18.23 6.43 -3.28
N PHE A 618 17.84 5.17 -3.55
CA PHE A 618 16.60 4.80 -4.24
C PHE A 618 15.62 4.01 -3.36
N LYS A 619 15.91 3.88 -2.05
CA LYS A 619 15.06 3.23 -1.03
C LYS A 619 14.21 4.28 -0.30
N GLU A 620 13.53 3.92 0.80
CA GLU A 620 12.50 4.71 1.51
C GLU A 620 12.82 6.20 1.80
N THR A 621 14.10 6.60 1.95
CA THR A 621 14.53 8.00 2.16
C THR A 621 15.15 8.66 0.93
N SER A 622 14.83 8.13 -0.26
CA SER A 622 15.46 8.46 -1.55
C SER A 622 15.83 9.94 -1.67
N LEU A 623 17.13 10.20 -1.72
CA LEU A 623 17.72 11.50 -2.05
C LEU A 623 17.88 11.65 -3.58
N SER A 624 17.16 10.85 -4.35
CA SER A 624 17.23 10.78 -5.80
C SER A 624 15.83 10.58 -6.42
N GLY A 625 15.78 10.38 -7.74
CA GLY A 625 14.54 10.08 -8.46
C GLY A 625 13.53 11.24 -8.44
N LEU A 626 12.25 10.91 -8.31
CA LEU A 626 11.17 11.91 -8.28
C LEU A 626 11.29 12.87 -7.11
N ALA A 627 11.84 12.40 -5.98
CA ALA A 627 11.96 13.18 -4.76
C ALA A 627 12.82 14.44 -4.94
N THR A 628 13.85 14.40 -5.78
CA THR A 628 14.74 15.55 -6.07
C THR A 628 14.46 16.22 -7.41
N SER A 629 13.90 15.48 -8.38
CA SER A 629 13.67 16.01 -9.74
C SER A 629 12.48 16.96 -9.83
N VAL A 630 11.54 16.89 -8.88
CA VAL A 630 10.37 17.79 -8.85
C VAL A 630 10.71 19.01 -7.98
N PRO A 631 10.94 20.19 -8.59
CA PRO A 631 11.31 21.39 -7.83
C PRO A 631 10.14 21.84 -6.97
N PHE A 632 10.27 21.68 -5.65
CA PHE A 632 9.39 22.31 -4.67
C PHE A 632 10.16 23.39 -3.93
N ASN A 633 9.58 24.60 -3.87
CA ASN A 633 10.02 25.67 -2.99
C ASN A 633 9.63 25.34 -1.54
N ILE A 634 10.28 24.34 -0.96
CA ILE A 634 10.29 24.08 0.47
C ILE A 634 11.76 24.08 0.86
N PRO A 635 12.17 24.81 1.90
CA PRO A 635 13.52 24.71 2.43
C PRO A 635 13.66 23.31 3.02
N VAL A 636 14.07 22.35 2.19
CA VAL A 636 14.69 21.15 2.72
C VAL A 636 15.96 21.70 3.34
N SER A 637 16.02 21.74 4.67
CA SER A 637 17.29 21.82 5.38
C SER A 637 18.04 20.52 5.10
N VAL A 638 18.52 20.36 3.87
CA VAL A 638 19.72 19.60 3.61
C VAL A 638 20.79 20.46 4.26
N PRO A 639 21.39 20.05 5.40
CA PRO A 639 22.65 20.66 5.76
C PRO A 639 23.57 20.34 4.59
N ASP A 640 24.10 21.37 3.94
CA ASP A 640 25.28 21.19 3.10
C ASP A 640 26.35 20.55 4.00
N CYS A 641 26.58 19.25 3.81
CA CYS A 641 27.68 18.50 4.38
C CYS A 641 28.69 18.26 3.26
#